data_AF-A0A9P6LGU5-F1
#
_entry.id   AF-A0A9P6LGU5-F1
#
_cell.length_a   1.000
_cell.length_b   1.000
_cell.length_c   1.000
_cell.angle_alpha   90.00
_cell.angle_beta   90.00
_cell.angle_gamma   90.00
#
_symmetry.space_group_name_H-M   'P 1'
#
loop_
_entity.id
_entity.type
_entity.pdbx_description
1 polymer ?
#
loop_
_entity_poly.entity_id
_entity_poly.type
_entity_poly.pdbx_seq_one_letter_code
_entity_poly.pdbx_strand_id
1 'polypeptide(L)'
;MRFPLLESLAILAGACHVQAKAVFAHFMVGNTEKYTLDTWRDDIRLAQEAHIDGFALNIAHGEPMNDASLKNVFDVASSMGFKLIFSFDYAGRGPWPKDTVLDLLKTYATRSTYFKHSDGTPLVSTFEGPEQASDWVDIKRSFPCFFMPDWSSKGAKRALELSNGVADGLFNWAAWPWGNRNMDTYVDASYYQYLDKKPYMMPAAPWFYTNLPGFHKNWLWRGDDLWHDRWIQIVYNQPDYVEIISWNDYGESHHIGPLRDHAMGAFETGKAPFNFAKNLPHDGWRMTLPFWIDYYKNGKATVTKEGVMGWFRTTPAKACGDGDTSGNTASQLQLEFSPAEVMQDRIFFSAVLGSSADVTVSVGGTSQAGTWTSVPDGGIGVYHGSVPFQGSGSVVITLQRGGGTIATITGGSITGTCAEGGLTNWNPWVGSAMAAGSISATPASSRDEQKCIKGTGATGFTTLCEFTCKYGYCPVSACQCLAIGKPIPEPTGTGATGFPAAGKSESYTGLCKWACSRGFCPSESCSPTEQPIIVPTVSEFLPPACTQGRSDNGLTGLCQYACNYGFCPIGVCSCTGQGGLTEPPAPKDTTGEALNDGIKDFGLCQFACSRGYCPGDACKLDYPIEEGDTCDTNDNTFSREAMPGVEHAVYPLVDTNTYYMTIVNLTPYRFRYLKDRSHYYQVHGEFGDIPPGHARQNLVEFGVGGESRVDDNGEAYFEVVGTSREFHVKATTHYPHSRPQRFVVNLDGWGLGTREYEIPGSEVSVTFVITGSESYGYHHSLTLDSSPEGWMGSIREAIKGRQVKHVIVPGAHDSGMSTIGKYKWGGVAADTQTQAYGIEKQLQLGARYFDLRPARVPASDNGEFHIFHVADPRGTTVVGASGVTLSSVVDGINAFYDSTPGEVIFLWMRDMVAFEPGAGGDAFDKEEMAAFFKKLKEIKYRCPDLTAATKFQNRLMGEFMSMNDGKGCVAIILDQFGVEDGVPKDDPASGIYLAGTHMDRTDRWEDGKGGNVQNLLDFQVSGFGDKDRARSDGAKNDEFFVSQWLLNAAHFDALTYELENLANYITTPMLYYGGVANMSPTSFPTVLLMDYIGIRVTYDRNWDNAAPELRTLALGLNLYMASENCYVNKRRHPLFKKSNKRLPSPWNGIIYANGTKIDNPPAHFDPWRVDVLRNGTVFGNGTVLMRNITNPF
;
A
#
# COMPACT_ATOMS: atom_id res chain seq x y z
N MET A 1 29.52 51.30 -58.05
CA MET A 1 30.05 49.96 -57.73
C MET A 1 29.04 49.25 -56.84
N ARG A 2 28.33 48.25 -57.36
CA ARG A 2 27.51 47.32 -56.58
C ARG A 2 27.75 45.93 -57.17
N PHE A 3 28.38 45.06 -56.38
CA PHE A 3 28.63 43.66 -56.72
C PHE A 3 27.39 42.79 -56.38
N PRO A 4 27.13 41.71 -57.13
CA PRO A 4 26.05 40.76 -56.86
C PRO A 4 26.53 39.62 -55.96
N LEU A 5 25.70 39.16 -55.03
CA LEU A 5 25.86 37.87 -54.34
C LEU A 5 24.50 37.48 -53.76
N LEU A 6 23.65 36.92 -54.62
CA LEU A 6 22.30 36.47 -54.27
C LEU A 6 21.92 35.26 -55.12
N GLU A 7 22.79 34.25 -55.21
CA GLU A 7 22.50 32.98 -55.91
C GLU A 7 23.10 31.72 -55.23
N SER A 8 23.51 31.78 -53.96
CA SER A 8 24.17 30.62 -53.30
C SER A 8 23.49 30.11 -52.02
N LEU A 9 22.24 30.51 -51.73
CA LEU A 9 21.54 30.09 -50.49
C LEU A 9 20.18 29.41 -50.71
N ALA A 10 19.92 28.86 -51.90
CA ALA A 10 18.69 28.14 -52.22
C ALA A 10 18.91 26.66 -52.59
N ILE A 11 20.10 26.10 -52.33
CA ILE A 11 20.40 24.66 -52.48
C ILE A 11 20.95 24.15 -51.13
N LEU A 12 20.15 24.25 -50.07
CA LEU A 12 20.37 23.54 -48.79
C LEU A 12 19.13 23.52 -47.89
N ALA A 13 17.93 23.71 -48.47
CA ALA A 13 16.63 23.53 -47.80
C ALA A 13 15.80 22.43 -48.48
N GLY A 14 16.49 21.48 -49.11
CA GLY A 14 15.92 20.28 -49.72
C GLY A 14 16.67 19.03 -49.24
N ALA A 15 17.09 19.00 -47.97
CA ALA A 15 17.41 17.75 -47.31
C ALA A 15 16.10 17.20 -46.77
N CYS A 16 15.70 16.03 -47.28
CA CYS A 16 14.64 15.21 -46.71
C CYS A 16 14.67 15.27 -45.18
N HIS A 17 13.51 15.43 -44.56
CA HIS A 17 13.32 15.07 -43.15
C HIS A 17 13.69 13.58 -43.00
N VAL A 18 14.97 13.28 -42.76
CA VAL A 18 15.40 11.97 -42.31
C VAL A 18 15.03 11.92 -40.83
N GLN A 19 13.90 11.28 -40.54
CA GLN A 19 13.52 10.88 -39.19
C GLN A 19 14.68 10.03 -38.63
N ALA A 20 15.44 10.57 -37.67
CA ALA A 20 16.67 9.97 -37.21
C ALA A 20 16.37 8.74 -36.34
N LYS A 21 16.41 7.55 -36.94
CA LYS A 21 16.32 6.28 -36.25
C LYS A 21 17.48 6.06 -35.30
N ALA A 22 17.20 5.50 -34.14
CA ALA A 22 18.24 5.11 -33.17
C ALA A 22 17.96 3.75 -32.54
N VAL A 23 19.03 3.08 -32.10
CA VAL A 23 18.98 1.83 -31.34
C VAL A 23 19.64 2.04 -29.99
N PHE A 24 18.89 1.81 -28.92
CA PHE A 24 19.38 1.84 -27.55
C PHE A 24 19.49 0.42 -27.00
N ALA A 25 20.33 0.22 -25.99
CA ALA A 25 20.25 -0.97 -25.14
C ALA A 25 19.91 -0.58 -23.71
N HIS A 26 18.92 -1.27 -23.13
CA HIS A 26 18.50 -1.12 -21.75
C HIS A 26 19.66 -1.50 -20.82
N PHE A 27 20.01 -0.65 -19.87
CA PHE A 27 21.19 -0.83 -19.04
C PHE A 27 20.82 -0.69 -17.57
N MET A 28 20.92 -1.79 -16.81
CA MET A 28 20.66 -1.83 -15.38
C MET A 28 21.80 -1.14 -14.63
N VAL A 29 21.56 0.10 -14.17
CA VAL A 29 22.55 0.85 -13.37
C VAL A 29 22.74 0.19 -12.01
N GLY A 30 21.71 -0.45 -11.45
CA GLY A 30 21.80 -1.21 -10.19
C GLY A 30 22.86 -2.33 -10.21
N ASN A 31 23.23 -2.85 -11.38
CA ASN A 31 24.27 -3.88 -11.52
C ASN A 31 25.72 -3.33 -11.52
N THR A 32 25.91 -2.03 -11.27
CA THR A 32 27.19 -1.34 -11.50
C THR A 32 27.95 -0.93 -10.24
N GLU A 33 27.52 -1.38 -9.06
CA GLU A 33 28.14 -1.04 -7.77
C GLU A 33 29.68 -1.18 -7.77
N LYS A 34 30.19 -2.24 -8.43
CA LYS A 34 31.63 -2.55 -8.50
C LYS A 34 32.27 -2.23 -9.86
N TYR A 35 31.64 -1.40 -10.70
CA TYR A 35 32.19 -1.04 -12.00
C TYR A 35 33.38 -0.09 -11.87
N THR A 36 34.36 -0.29 -12.75
CA THR A 36 35.47 0.65 -12.96
C THR A 36 35.21 1.50 -14.20
N LEU A 37 35.95 2.59 -14.38
CA LEU A 37 35.91 3.36 -15.64
C LEU A 37 36.30 2.50 -16.86
N ASP A 38 37.18 1.52 -16.69
CA ASP A 38 37.57 0.61 -17.77
C ASP A 38 36.45 -0.37 -18.11
N THR A 39 35.69 -0.84 -17.11
CA THR A 39 34.48 -1.64 -17.36
C THR A 39 33.48 -0.85 -18.20
N TRP A 40 33.23 0.42 -17.86
CA TRP A 40 32.36 1.31 -18.65
C TRP A 40 32.88 1.55 -20.07
N ARG A 41 34.18 1.78 -20.24
CA ARG A 41 34.80 1.95 -21.57
C ARG A 41 34.65 0.71 -22.43
N ASP A 42 34.84 -0.46 -21.83
CA ASP A 42 34.73 -1.73 -22.53
C ASP A 42 33.30 -1.99 -22.99
N ASP A 43 32.31 -1.74 -22.13
CA ASP A 43 30.89 -1.88 -22.48
C ASP A 43 30.48 -0.91 -23.61
N ILE A 44 30.88 0.36 -23.51
CA ILE A 44 30.60 1.36 -24.56
C ILE A 44 31.29 1.00 -25.88
N ARG A 45 32.55 0.53 -25.84
CA ARG A 45 33.27 0.06 -27.03
C ARG A 45 32.52 -1.09 -27.69
N LEU A 46 32.12 -2.10 -26.93
CA LEU A 46 31.40 -3.27 -27.44
C LEU A 46 30.02 -2.89 -28.01
N ALA A 47 29.35 -1.91 -27.42
CA ALA A 47 28.08 -1.39 -27.93
C ALA A 47 28.28 -0.66 -29.27
N GLN A 48 29.32 0.17 -29.38
CA GLN A 48 29.68 0.83 -30.64
C GLN A 48 30.07 -0.17 -31.73
N GLU A 49 30.82 -1.22 -31.38
CA GLU A 49 31.16 -2.33 -32.30
C GLU A 49 29.91 -3.08 -32.80
N ALA A 50 28.86 -3.15 -31.99
CA ALA A 50 27.56 -3.69 -32.35
C ALA A 50 26.65 -2.69 -33.08
N HIS A 51 27.12 -1.44 -33.30
CA HIS A 51 26.39 -0.31 -33.91
C HIS A 51 25.21 0.22 -33.06
N ILE A 52 25.20 -0.04 -31.75
CA ILE A 52 24.22 0.54 -30.84
C ILE A 52 24.54 2.03 -30.64
N ASP A 53 23.53 2.90 -30.68
CA ASP A 53 23.70 4.36 -30.62
C ASP A 53 23.88 4.88 -29.21
N GLY A 54 23.26 4.22 -28.22
CA GLY A 54 23.33 4.63 -26.83
C GLY A 54 22.81 3.61 -25.83
N PHE A 55 22.94 3.93 -24.54
CA PHE A 55 22.29 3.17 -23.46
C PHE A 55 21.07 3.91 -22.91
N ALA A 56 20.00 3.15 -22.67
CA ALA A 56 18.88 3.58 -21.85
C ALA A 56 19.16 3.18 -20.41
N LEU A 57 19.58 4.14 -19.59
CA LEU A 57 20.01 3.91 -18.22
C LEU A 57 18.79 3.68 -17.34
N ASN A 58 18.54 2.43 -16.96
CA ASN A 58 17.53 2.06 -15.98
C ASN A 58 18.05 2.34 -14.57
N ILE A 59 17.33 3.19 -13.85
CA ILE A 59 17.75 3.70 -12.53
C ILE A 59 16.58 3.59 -11.55
N ALA A 60 16.74 2.77 -10.51
CA ALA A 60 15.77 2.70 -9.42
C ALA A 60 16.06 3.78 -8.37
N HIS A 61 15.00 4.28 -7.73
CA HIS A 61 15.12 5.37 -6.76
C HIS A 61 15.89 4.94 -5.50
N GLY A 62 16.79 5.81 -5.03
CA GLY A 62 17.48 5.64 -3.76
C GLY A 62 18.56 4.54 -3.73
N GLU A 63 18.98 4.00 -4.88
CA GLU A 63 20.09 3.05 -4.88
C GLU A 63 21.44 3.75 -4.64
N PRO A 64 22.30 3.20 -3.77
CA PRO A 64 23.51 3.89 -3.30
C PRO A 64 24.57 4.12 -4.39
N MET A 65 24.55 3.34 -5.47
CA MET A 65 25.52 3.46 -6.57
C MET A 65 25.14 4.54 -7.60
N ASN A 66 23.90 5.05 -7.60
CA ASN A 66 23.38 5.93 -8.65
C ASN A 66 24.29 7.13 -8.94
N ASP A 67 24.63 7.91 -7.92
CA ASP A 67 25.42 9.14 -8.09
C ASP A 67 26.79 8.87 -8.73
N ALA A 68 27.49 7.84 -8.23
CA ALA A 68 28.81 7.46 -8.73
C ALA A 68 28.73 6.89 -10.15
N SER A 69 27.78 5.99 -10.40
CA SER A 69 27.62 5.32 -11.69
C SER A 69 27.17 6.28 -12.78
N LEU A 70 26.21 7.15 -12.51
CA LEU A 70 25.76 8.19 -13.45
C LEU A 70 26.88 9.15 -13.80
N LYS A 71 27.64 9.62 -12.81
CA LYS A 71 28.82 10.45 -13.09
C LYS A 71 29.81 9.72 -14.01
N ASN A 72 30.16 8.48 -13.67
CA ASN A 72 31.17 7.70 -14.40
C ASN A 72 30.75 7.40 -15.84
N VAL A 73 29.53 6.91 -16.07
CA VAL A 73 29.07 6.55 -17.42
C VAL A 73 28.97 7.78 -18.32
N PHE A 74 28.51 8.92 -17.82
CA PHE A 74 28.43 10.14 -18.61
C PHE A 74 29.81 10.70 -18.96
N ASP A 75 30.79 10.60 -18.05
CA ASP A 75 32.16 11.05 -18.31
C ASP A 75 32.85 10.15 -19.36
N VAL A 76 32.68 8.83 -19.24
CA VAL A 76 33.22 7.88 -20.23
C VAL A 76 32.53 8.03 -21.58
N ALA A 77 31.20 8.08 -21.64
CA ALA A 77 30.44 8.27 -22.87
C ALA A 77 30.83 9.57 -23.58
N SER A 78 31.10 10.65 -22.82
CA SER A 78 31.60 11.91 -23.38
C SER A 78 32.94 11.77 -24.07
N SER A 79 33.84 10.96 -23.53
CA SER A 79 35.16 10.73 -24.13
C SER A 79 35.12 9.84 -25.37
N MET A 80 34.06 9.03 -25.52
CA MET A 80 33.91 8.04 -26.60
C MET A 80 32.85 8.43 -27.65
N GLY A 81 32.17 9.56 -27.47
CA GLY A 81 31.12 10.03 -28.39
C GLY A 81 29.84 9.18 -28.36
N PHE A 82 29.60 8.43 -27.29
CA PHE A 82 28.44 7.55 -27.13
C PHE A 82 27.26 8.28 -26.50
N LYS A 83 26.02 7.85 -26.80
CA LYS A 83 24.80 8.51 -26.30
C LYS A 83 24.18 7.81 -25.11
N LEU A 84 23.46 8.58 -24.30
CA LEU A 84 22.74 8.10 -23.12
C LEU A 84 21.35 8.72 -23.08
N ILE A 85 20.36 7.96 -22.62
CA ILE A 85 19.05 8.45 -22.17
C ILE A 85 18.76 7.90 -20.77
N PHE A 86 17.85 8.55 -20.06
CA PHE A 86 17.32 8.03 -18.80
C PHE A 86 16.08 7.18 -19.04
N SER A 87 16.02 6.06 -18.31
CA SER A 87 14.83 5.26 -18.07
C SER A 87 14.63 5.21 -16.55
N PHE A 88 13.84 6.12 -16.00
CA PHE A 88 13.58 6.10 -14.56
C PHE A 88 12.72 4.88 -14.20
N ASP A 89 13.22 4.02 -13.32
CA ASP A 89 12.50 2.84 -12.86
C ASP A 89 11.59 3.22 -11.68
N TYR A 90 10.29 3.29 -11.96
CA TYR A 90 9.25 3.59 -10.97
C TYR A 90 8.72 2.32 -10.27
N ALA A 91 9.07 1.13 -10.76
CA ALA A 91 8.58 -0.14 -10.23
C ALA A 91 9.59 -0.82 -9.28
N GLY A 92 10.89 -0.64 -9.50
CA GLY A 92 11.96 -1.37 -8.81
C GLY A 92 12.08 -1.08 -7.31
N ARG A 93 12.04 0.19 -6.90
CA ARG A 93 12.07 0.61 -5.47
C ARG A 93 11.01 1.66 -5.13
N GLY A 94 9.89 1.62 -5.87
CA GLY A 94 8.80 2.59 -5.73
C GLY A 94 8.99 3.86 -6.58
N PRO A 95 8.01 4.78 -6.54
CA PRO A 95 7.96 5.91 -7.45
C PRO A 95 9.05 6.95 -7.17
N TRP A 96 9.57 7.56 -8.23
CA TRP A 96 10.52 8.66 -8.11
C TRP A 96 9.82 9.96 -7.66
N PRO A 97 10.35 10.69 -6.67
CA PRO A 97 9.90 12.03 -6.35
C PRO A 97 10.14 12.99 -7.54
N LYS A 98 9.11 13.77 -7.90
CA LYS A 98 9.14 14.73 -9.02
C LYS A 98 10.38 15.64 -9.02
N ASP A 99 10.70 16.24 -7.87
CA ASP A 99 11.79 17.20 -7.76
C ASP A 99 13.16 16.54 -8.02
N THR A 100 13.34 15.30 -7.56
CA THR A 100 14.57 14.51 -7.81
C THR A 100 14.74 14.20 -9.31
N VAL A 101 13.66 13.85 -10.00
CA VAL A 101 13.68 13.63 -11.47
C VAL A 101 14.12 14.91 -12.18
N LEU A 102 13.53 16.06 -11.80
CA LEU A 102 13.89 17.36 -12.36
C LEU A 102 15.36 17.72 -12.17
N ASP A 103 15.93 17.45 -11.00
CA ASP A 103 17.33 17.75 -10.71
C ASP A 103 18.29 16.88 -11.53
N LEU A 104 17.99 15.59 -11.70
CA LEU A 104 18.76 14.71 -12.58
C LEU A 104 18.69 15.15 -14.04
N LEU A 105 17.50 15.53 -14.53
CA LEU A 105 17.34 16.04 -15.90
C LEU A 105 18.14 17.33 -16.12
N LYS A 106 18.05 18.31 -15.23
CA LYS A 106 18.83 19.56 -15.34
C LYS A 106 20.34 19.29 -15.35
N THR A 107 20.79 18.33 -14.55
CA THR A 107 22.21 17.98 -14.40
C THR A 107 22.77 17.28 -15.63
N TYR A 108 22.06 16.27 -16.15
CA TYR A 108 22.62 15.37 -17.16
C TYR A 108 22.03 15.55 -18.56
N ALA A 109 20.74 15.89 -18.68
CA ALA A 109 20.05 15.96 -19.97
C ALA A 109 20.45 17.17 -20.83
N THR A 110 21.18 18.13 -20.23
CA THR A 110 21.77 19.28 -20.93
C THR A 110 23.14 18.96 -21.56
N ARG A 111 23.77 17.84 -21.20
CA ARG A 111 25.08 17.43 -21.75
C ARG A 111 24.96 17.00 -23.21
N SER A 112 25.99 17.24 -24.02
CA SER A 112 26.03 16.83 -25.44
C SER A 112 26.04 15.31 -25.66
N THR A 113 26.37 14.55 -24.61
CA THR A 113 26.28 13.09 -24.55
C THR A 113 24.86 12.58 -24.42
N TYR A 114 23.93 13.40 -23.92
CA TYR A 114 22.55 12.99 -23.80
C TYR A 114 21.90 12.97 -25.19
N PHE A 115 21.16 11.91 -25.52
CA PHE A 115 20.50 11.81 -26.82
C PHE A 115 19.38 12.84 -26.94
N LYS A 116 19.30 13.49 -28.11
CA LYS A 116 18.27 14.48 -28.42
C LYS A 116 17.38 13.93 -29.52
N HIS A 117 16.07 14.06 -29.32
CA HIS A 117 15.09 13.82 -30.37
C HIS A 117 15.29 14.80 -31.54
N SER A 118 14.62 14.53 -32.66
CA SER A 118 14.75 15.29 -33.90
C SER A 118 14.42 16.80 -33.77
N ASP A 119 13.65 17.18 -32.76
CA ASP A 119 13.32 18.57 -32.41
C ASP A 119 14.38 19.26 -31.52
N GLY A 120 15.44 18.55 -31.14
CA GLY A 120 16.53 19.03 -30.29
C GLY A 120 16.29 18.89 -28.78
N THR A 121 15.15 18.36 -28.34
CA THR A 121 14.85 18.14 -26.92
C THR A 121 15.43 16.79 -26.43
N PRO A 122 15.81 16.66 -25.15
CA PRO A 122 16.31 15.39 -24.61
C PRO A 122 15.23 14.30 -24.60
N LEU A 123 15.57 13.09 -25.06
CA LEU A 123 14.67 11.92 -24.99
C LEU A 123 14.72 11.29 -23.60
N VAL A 124 13.57 11.18 -22.92
CA VAL A 124 13.46 10.63 -21.57
C VAL A 124 12.42 9.52 -21.56
N SER A 125 12.74 8.41 -20.90
CA SER A 125 11.87 7.23 -20.72
C SER A 125 11.67 6.90 -19.24
N THR A 126 10.77 5.97 -18.97
CA THR A 126 10.55 5.33 -17.67
C THR A 126 10.34 3.84 -17.87
N PHE A 127 10.61 3.05 -16.84
CA PHE A 127 10.05 1.72 -16.68
C PHE A 127 8.86 1.82 -15.71
N GLU A 128 7.65 1.62 -16.24
CA GLU A 128 6.37 1.84 -15.57
C GLU A 128 6.25 3.26 -14.95
N GLY A 129 5.41 3.41 -13.91
CA GLY A 129 5.04 4.69 -13.28
C GLY A 129 3.82 5.43 -13.87
N PRO A 130 2.79 4.76 -14.44
CA PRO A 130 1.63 5.46 -15.00
C PRO A 130 0.83 6.23 -13.95
N GLU A 131 0.89 5.84 -12.67
CA GLU A 131 0.28 6.55 -11.54
C GLU A 131 0.93 7.93 -11.30
N GLN A 132 2.17 8.13 -11.76
CA GLN A 132 2.91 9.39 -11.70
C GLN A 132 2.85 10.19 -13.00
N ALA A 133 1.99 9.81 -13.95
CA ALA A 133 1.82 10.54 -15.22
C ALA A 133 1.52 12.03 -15.02
N SER A 134 0.88 12.43 -13.92
CA SER A 134 0.55 13.84 -13.65
C SER A 134 1.77 14.68 -13.29
N ASP A 135 2.80 14.10 -12.68
CA ASP A 135 4.06 14.79 -12.38
C ASP A 135 4.77 15.22 -13.66
N TRP A 136 4.69 14.39 -14.72
CA TRP A 136 5.32 14.67 -16.00
C TRP A 136 4.78 15.91 -16.71
N VAL A 137 3.56 16.36 -16.39
CA VAL A 137 3.02 17.64 -16.88
C VAL A 137 3.85 18.81 -16.33
N ASP A 138 4.20 18.77 -15.05
CA ASP A 138 5.03 19.78 -14.40
C ASP A 138 6.50 19.64 -14.75
N ILE A 139 7.00 18.40 -14.87
CA ILE A 139 8.38 18.13 -15.25
C ILE A 139 8.66 18.72 -16.64
N LYS A 140 7.85 18.35 -17.65
CA LYS A 140 8.02 18.85 -19.03
C LYS A 140 7.87 20.37 -19.13
N ARG A 141 6.99 20.96 -18.32
CA ARG A 141 6.83 22.42 -18.25
C ARG A 141 8.06 23.12 -17.69
N SER A 142 8.69 22.52 -16.68
CA SER A 142 9.86 23.08 -16.00
C SER A 142 11.18 22.79 -16.73
N PHE A 143 11.24 21.66 -17.43
CA PHE A 143 12.37 21.22 -18.24
C PHE A 143 11.84 20.55 -19.51
N PRO A 144 11.82 21.25 -20.66
CA PRO A 144 11.32 20.68 -21.91
C PRO A 144 12.10 19.44 -22.34
N CYS A 145 11.40 18.31 -22.48
CA CYS A 145 11.94 17.03 -22.94
C CYS A 145 10.92 16.28 -23.81
N PHE A 146 11.43 15.36 -24.64
CA PHE A 146 10.64 14.39 -25.39
C PHE A 146 10.39 13.18 -24.50
N PHE A 147 9.17 13.02 -24.00
CA PHE A 147 8.83 12.01 -23.02
C PHE A 147 8.20 10.78 -23.67
N MET A 148 8.88 9.64 -23.57
CA MET A 148 8.49 8.36 -24.16
C MET A 148 8.57 7.25 -23.11
N PRO A 149 7.58 7.14 -22.21
CA PRO A 149 7.59 6.14 -21.15
C PRO A 149 7.24 4.74 -21.66
N ASP A 150 7.68 3.71 -20.93
CA ASP A 150 7.03 2.42 -20.91
C ASP A 150 5.92 2.40 -19.85
N TRP A 151 4.67 2.39 -20.30
CA TRP A 151 3.47 2.19 -19.48
C TRP A 151 2.69 0.97 -19.96
N SER A 152 3.41 -0.11 -20.29
CA SER A 152 2.83 -1.33 -20.84
C SER A 152 1.74 -1.94 -19.97
N SER A 153 1.80 -1.76 -18.64
CA SER A 153 0.75 -2.18 -17.69
C SER A 153 -0.64 -1.60 -17.98
N LYS A 154 -0.76 -0.48 -18.71
CA LYS A 154 -2.05 0.12 -19.11
C LYS A 154 -2.46 -0.24 -20.54
N GLY A 155 -1.52 -0.70 -21.37
CA GLY A 155 -1.70 -0.83 -22.82
C GLY A 155 -1.71 0.53 -23.55
N ALA A 156 -1.42 0.49 -24.85
CA ALA A 156 -1.07 1.70 -25.63
C ALA A 156 -2.11 2.82 -25.61
N LYS A 157 -3.40 2.50 -25.82
CA LYS A 157 -4.47 3.52 -25.86
C LYS A 157 -4.60 4.25 -24.52
N ARG A 158 -4.72 3.49 -23.42
CA ARG A 158 -4.94 4.06 -22.10
C ARG A 158 -3.71 4.82 -21.63
N ALA A 159 -2.51 4.28 -21.87
CA ALA A 159 -1.25 4.95 -21.60
C ALA A 159 -1.18 6.33 -22.27
N LEU A 160 -1.59 6.42 -23.56
CA LEU A 160 -1.56 7.67 -24.30
C LEU A 160 -2.59 8.71 -23.81
N GLU A 161 -3.69 8.28 -23.19
CA GLU A 161 -4.72 9.17 -22.65
C GLU A 161 -4.35 9.77 -21.27
N LEU A 162 -3.37 9.18 -20.57
CA LEU A 162 -2.97 9.63 -19.23
C LEU A 162 -2.50 11.09 -19.24
N SER A 163 -2.92 11.83 -18.21
CA SER A 163 -2.59 13.23 -18.00
C SER A 163 -2.81 14.11 -19.22
N ASN A 164 -3.92 13.87 -19.95
CA ASN A 164 -4.28 14.61 -21.15
C ASN A 164 -3.22 14.51 -22.26
N GLY A 165 -2.63 13.33 -22.44
CA GLY A 165 -1.70 13.07 -23.54
C GLY A 165 -0.29 13.58 -23.29
N VAL A 166 0.20 13.51 -22.04
CA VAL A 166 1.52 14.02 -21.65
C VAL A 166 2.69 13.33 -22.38
N ALA A 167 2.52 12.06 -22.78
CA ALA A 167 3.51 11.29 -23.51
C ALA A 167 3.61 11.72 -24.99
N ASP A 168 4.84 11.95 -25.46
CA ASP A 168 5.14 12.34 -26.85
C ASP A 168 5.29 11.13 -27.78
N GLY A 169 5.55 9.96 -27.20
CA GLY A 169 5.49 8.65 -27.82
C GLY A 169 5.42 7.58 -26.73
N LEU A 170 5.48 6.30 -27.11
CA LEU A 170 5.48 5.22 -26.13
C LEU A 170 6.55 4.18 -26.45
N PHE A 171 7.13 3.62 -25.38
CA PHE A 171 7.89 2.39 -25.40
C PHE A 171 6.99 1.23 -24.92
N ASN A 172 7.21 0.05 -25.46
CA ASN A 172 6.49 -1.17 -25.12
C ASN A 172 7.48 -2.19 -24.55
N TRP A 173 7.16 -2.82 -23.41
CA TRP A 173 8.01 -3.83 -22.77
C TRP A 173 7.72 -5.27 -23.24
N ALA A 174 6.69 -5.49 -24.07
CA ALA A 174 6.31 -6.80 -24.57
C ALA A 174 7.26 -7.31 -25.68
N ALA A 175 8.44 -7.82 -25.28
CA ALA A 175 9.49 -8.29 -26.20
C ALA A 175 9.43 -9.80 -26.50
N TRP A 176 8.54 -10.54 -25.84
CA TRP A 176 8.55 -12.01 -25.82
C TRP A 176 7.21 -12.64 -26.25
N PRO A 177 7.23 -13.85 -26.83
CA PRO A 177 6.04 -14.50 -27.35
C PRO A 177 5.15 -15.12 -26.28
N TRP A 178 3.91 -15.37 -26.66
CA TRP A 178 2.95 -16.09 -25.83
C TRP A 178 3.13 -17.62 -25.89
N GLY A 179 3.46 -18.24 -24.74
CA GLY A 179 3.53 -19.69 -24.60
C GLY A 179 4.51 -20.30 -25.60
N ASN A 180 4.11 -21.38 -26.27
CA ASN A 180 4.95 -22.09 -27.23
C ASN A 180 4.95 -21.51 -28.67
N ARG A 181 4.41 -20.30 -28.87
CA ARG A 181 4.32 -19.66 -30.20
C ARG A 181 5.60 -18.89 -30.54
N ASN A 182 5.83 -18.62 -31.82
CA ASN A 182 6.86 -17.65 -32.24
C ASN A 182 6.37 -16.22 -31.97
N MET A 183 7.31 -15.27 -31.91
CA MET A 183 7.01 -13.85 -31.68
C MET A 183 6.12 -13.30 -32.80
N ASP A 184 5.08 -12.55 -32.43
CA ASP A 184 4.20 -11.83 -33.36
C ASP A 184 4.38 -10.31 -33.25
N THR A 185 3.62 -9.54 -34.03
CA THR A 185 3.67 -8.07 -34.06
C THR A 185 2.32 -7.42 -33.73
N TYR A 186 1.38 -8.14 -33.12
CA TYR A 186 0.03 -7.58 -32.90
C TYR A 186 0.01 -6.54 -31.79
N VAL A 187 0.83 -6.73 -30.75
CA VAL A 187 1.04 -5.70 -29.73
C VAL A 187 1.63 -4.46 -30.38
N ASP A 188 2.71 -4.59 -31.18
CA ASP A 188 3.32 -3.46 -31.90
C ASP A 188 2.30 -2.74 -32.80
N ALA A 189 1.48 -3.49 -33.53
CA ALA A 189 0.44 -2.93 -34.40
C ALA A 189 -0.56 -2.07 -33.62
N SER A 190 -0.90 -2.45 -32.39
CA SER A 190 -1.76 -1.63 -31.53
C SER A 190 -1.09 -0.29 -31.15
N TYR A 191 0.21 -0.28 -30.89
CA TYR A 191 0.95 0.96 -30.62
C TYR A 191 0.97 1.86 -31.86
N TYR A 192 1.29 1.32 -33.04
CA TYR A 192 1.23 2.10 -34.29
C TYR A 192 -0.16 2.70 -34.55
N GLN A 193 -1.21 1.94 -34.27
CA GLN A 193 -2.59 2.40 -34.45
C GLN A 193 -2.93 3.56 -33.50
N TYR A 194 -2.66 3.42 -32.20
CA TYR A 194 -3.09 4.40 -31.20
C TYR A 194 -2.20 5.63 -31.12
N LEU A 195 -0.90 5.50 -31.42
CA LEU A 195 0.01 6.62 -31.43
C LEU A 195 -0.31 7.63 -32.54
N ASP A 196 -1.03 7.24 -33.59
CA ASP A 196 -1.44 8.10 -34.72
C ASP A 196 -0.31 9.03 -35.19
N LYS A 197 0.81 8.41 -35.59
CA LYS A 197 2.06 9.06 -36.05
C LYS A 197 2.96 9.64 -34.96
N LYS A 198 2.59 9.57 -33.68
CA LYS A 198 3.57 9.78 -32.60
C LYS A 198 4.66 8.69 -32.64
N PRO A 199 5.91 9.00 -32.27
CA PRO A 199 7.00 8.04 -32.30
C PRO A 199 6.77 6.78 -31.45
N TYR A 200 7.19 5.64 -31.97
CA TYR A 200 7.15 4.34 -31.28
C TYR A 200 8.58 3.81 -31.05
N MET A 201 8.86 3.40 -29.81
CA MET A 201 10.06 2.63 -29.48
C MET A 201 9.69 1.15 -29.35
N MET A 202 10.24 0.34 -30.25
CA MET A 202 9.94 -1.08 -30.35
C MET A 202 10.95 -1.90 -29.52
N PRO A 203 10.49 -2.84 -28.66
CA PRO A 203 11.41 -3.65 -27.86
C PRO A 203 12.04 -4.78 -28.70
N ALA A 204 13.27 -5.16 -28.36
CA ALA A 204 13.95 -6.34 -28.90
C ALA A 204 14.68 -7.10 -27.78
N ALA A 205 14.38 -8.39 -27.60
CA ALA A 205 15.08 -9.23 -26.63
C ALA A 205 15.43 -10.59 -27.25
N PRO A 206 16.58 -11.20 -26.93
CA PRO A 206 16.94 -12.51 -27.48
C PRO A 206 16.32 -13.68 -26.72
N TRP A 207 16.07 -13.52 -25.43
CA TRP A 207 15.68 -14.59 -24.51
C TRP A 207 14.96 -14.03 -23.28
N PHE A 208 14.37 -14.86 -22.43
CA PHE A 208 13.97 -14.50 -21.06
C PHE A 208 13.91 -15.72 -20.16
N TYR A 209 14.56 -15.66 -19.01
CA TYR A 209 14.37 -16.60 -17.92
C TYR A 209 14.79 -15.95 -16.61
N THR A 210 13.95 -16.08 -15.59
CA THR A 210 14.25 -15.63 -14.24
C THR A 210 13.76 -16.63 -13.21
N ASN A 211 14.52 -16.79 -12.12
CA ASN A 211 14.11 -17.47 -10.90
C ASN A 211 14.70 -16.69 -9.73
N LEU A 212 14.03 -15.59 -9.37
CA LEU A 212 14.37 -14.64 -8.32
C LEU A 212 13.19 -14.49 -7.35
N PRO A 213 12.94 -15.46 -6.46
CA PRO A 213 11.82 -15.45 -5.52
C PRO A 213 11.81 -14.22 -4.59
N GLY A 214 12.96 -13.63 -4.29
CA GLY A 214 13.08 -12.38 -3.54
C GLY A 214 12.41 -11.18 -4.22
N PHE A 215 12.18 -11.26 -5.54
CA PHE A 215 11.43 -10.28 -6.33
C PHE A 215 10.07 -10.82 -6.79
N HIS A 216 9.62 -11.95 -6.26
CA HIS A 216 8.42 -12.67 -6.69
C HIS A 216 8.45 -13.07 -8.19
N LYS A 217 9.65 -13.38 -8.71
CA LYS A 217 9.82 -13.78 -10.12
C LYS A 217 10.28 -15.22 -10.28
N ASN A 218 9.57 -16.01 -11.08
CA ASN A 218 9.98 -17.37 -11.47
C ASN A 218 9.24 -17.83 -12.74
N TRP A 219 9.70 -17.40 -13.91
CA TRP A 219 9.08 -17.79 -15.18
C TRP A 219 10.06 -17.63 -16.36
N LEU A 220 9.63 -18.11 -17.53
CA LEU A 220 10.31 -17.91 -18.80
C LEU A 220 9.34 -17.56 -19.94
N TRP A 221 9.87 -17.00 -21.01
CA TRP A 221 9.20 -16.92 -22.30
C TRP A 221 10.07 -17.56 -23.39
N ARG A 222 9.45 -17.97 -24.50
CA ARG A 222 10.16 -18.68 -25.57
C ARG A 222 11.17 -17.77 -26.27
N GLY A 223 12.45 -18.14 -26.20
CA GLY A 223 13.56 -17.43 -26.87
C GLY A 223 14.14 -18.15 -28.09
N ASP A 224 13.58 -19.30 -28.48
CA ASP A 224 14.10 -20.22 -29.51
C ASP A 224 14.52 -19.53 -30.84
N ASP A 225 13.56 -18.97 -31.59
CA ASP A 225 13.78 -18.27 -32.87
C ASP A 225 13.69 -16.73 -32.72
N LEU A 226 13.42 -16.26 -31.48
CA LEU A 226 12.98 -14.91 -31.15
C LEU A 226 13.91 -13.83 -31.71
N TRP A 227 15.22 -13.95 -31.49
CA TRP A 227 16.17 -12.91 -31.88
C TRP A 227 16.18 -12.65 -33.38
N HIS A 228 16.10 -13.71 -34.20
CA HIS A 228 16.06 -13.58 -35.66
C HIS A 228 14.71 -13.03 -36.15
N ASP A 229 13.61 -13.61 -35.66
CA ASP A 229 12.26 -13.20 -36.03
C ASP A 229 12.03 -11.71 -35.70
N ARG A 230 12.50 -11.26 -34.53
CA ARG A 230 12.31 -9.87 -34.08
C ARG A 230 13.05 -8.86 -34.94
N TRP A 231 14.26 -9.14 -35.41
CA TRP A 231 14.99 -8.25 -36.31
C TRP A 231 14.35 -8.14 -37.70
N ILE A 232 13.76 -9.23 -38.22
CA ILE A 232 12.94 -9.16 -39.44
C ILE A 232 11.73 -8.24 -39.22
N GLN A 233 11.05 -8.38 -38.08
CA GLN A 233 9.91 -7.54 -37.73
C GLN A 233 10.28 -6.06 -37.59
N ILE A 234 11.42 -5.74 -36.98
CA ILE A 234 11.94 -4.36 -36.86
C ILE A 234 12.23 -3.77 -38.25
N VAL A 235 12.89 -4.53 -39.11
CA VAL A 235 13.19 -4.08 -40.48
C VAL A 235 11.90 -3.93 -41.30
N TYR A 236 10.88 -4.74 -41.07
CA TYR A 236 9.60 -4.62 -41.77
C TYR A 236 8.75 -3.45 -41.25
N ASN A 237 8.56 -3.35 -39.93
CA ASN A 237 7.66 -2.39 -39.28
C ASN A 237 8.24 -0.98 -39.24
N GLN A 238 9.56 -0.84 -39.26
CA GLN A 238 10.26 0.46 -39.34
C GLN A 238 9.89 1.43 -38.19
N PRO A 239 10.05 1.02 -36.91
CA PRO A 239 9.82 1.94 -35.78
C PRO A 239 10.75 3.16 -35.83
N ASP A 240 10.46 4.17 -35.01
CA ASP A 240 11.34 5.32 -34.80
C ASP A 240 12.60 4.92 -34.04
N TYR A 241 12.40 4.17 -32.96
CA TYR A 241 13.45 3.72 -32.06
C TYR A 241 13.34 2.22 -31.81
N VAL A 242 14.47 1.60 -31.51
CA VAL A 242 14.52 0.23 -31.00
C VAL A 242 15.23 0.29 -29.65
N GLU A 243 14.67 -0.37 -28.64
CA GLU A 243 15.39 -0.61 -27.40
C GLU A 243 15.62 -2.12 -27.23
N ILE A 244 16.90 -2.50 -27.15
CA ILE A 244 17.32 -3.86 -26.88
C ILE A 244 17.23 -4.09 -25.37
N ILE A 245 16.40 -5.04 -24.96
CA ILE A 245 16.22 -5.50 -23.58
C ILE A 245 17.02 -6.81 -23.45
N SER A 246 18.24 -6.80 -22.90
CA SER A 246 18.98 -5.69 -22.29
C SER A 246 20.49 -5.79 -22.57
N TRP A 247 21.28 -4.85 -22.09
CA TRP A 247 22.75 -4.93 -22.12
C TRP A 247 23.31 -5.82 -21.00
N ASN A 248 22.85 -5.67 -19.74
CA ASN A 248 23.49 -6.30 -18.58
C ASN A 248 22.51 -6.81 -17.51
N ASP A 249 21.27 -7.15 -17.87
CA ASP A 249 20.35 -7.82 -16.93
C ASP A 249 20.59 -9.34 -16.91
N TYR A 250 21.46 -9.76 -16.00
CA TYR A 250 21.79 -11.17 -15.82
C TYR A 250 20.67 -11.95 -15.12
N GLY A 251 19.87 -11.28 -14.28
CA GLY A 251 18.81 -11.89 -13.48
C GLY A 251 17.58 -12.30 -14.29
N GLU A 252 17.41 -11.72 -15.47
CA GLU A 252 16.32 -12.05 -16.41
C GLU A 252 16.81 -12.71 -17.71
N SER A 253 18.11 -13.03 -17.79
CA SER A 253 18.72 -13.85 -18.85
C SER A 253 18.57 -13.31 -20.29
N HIS A 254 18.34 -12.01 -20.45
CA HIS A 254 18.16 -11.38 -21.77
C HIS A 254 19.26 -10.39 -22.14
N HIS A 255 20.35 -10.38 -21.38
CA HIS A 255 21.50 -9.52 -21.62
C HIS A 255 22.21 -9.89 -22.93
N ILE A 256 22.72 -8.88 -23.66
CA ILE A 256 23.59 -9.07 -24.82
C ILE A 256 25.02 -8.58 -24.57
N GLY A 257 25.32 -8.03 -23.39
CA GLY A 257 26.64 -7.59 -22.96
C GLY A 257 27.53 -8.75 -22.47
N PRO A 258 28.80 -8.47 -22.11
CA PRO A 258 29.67 -9.49 -21.54
C PRO A 258 29.24 -9.88 -20.11
N LEU A 259 29.46 -11.12 -19.71
CA LEU A 259 29.32 -11.51 -18.30
C LEU A 259 30.38 -10.81 -17.44
N ARG A 260 29.94 -10.24 -16.31
CA ARG A 260 30.82 -9.58 -15.33
C ARG A 260 30.62 -10.22 -13.95
N ASP A 261 31.56 -11.04 -13.50
CA ASP A 261 31.45 -11.75 -12.21
C ASP A 261 31.23 -10.81 -11.00
N HIS A 262 31.71 -9.58 -11.08
CA HIS A 262 31.55 -8.55 -10.04
C HIS A 262 30.20 -7.80 -10.08
N ALA A 263 29.30 -8.16 -11.00
CA ALA A 263 28.04 -7.48 -11.29
C ALA A 263 26.80 -8.39 -11.05
N MET A 264 26.95 -9.42 -10.22
CA MET A 264 25.96 -10.50 -10.03
C MET A 264 25.07 -10.30 -8.78
N GLY A 265 25.00 -9.09 -8.21
CA GLY A 265 24.29 -8.81 -6.94
C GLY A 265 22.78 -9.10 -6.98
N ALA A 266 22.16 -9.07 -8.17
CA ALA A 266 20.75 -9.40 -8.35
C ALA A 266 20.40 -10.85 -7.95
N PHE A 267 21.33 -11.79 -8.09
CA PHE A 267 21.09 -13.19 -7.70
C PHE A 267 20.99 -13.36 -6.18
N GLU A 268 21.78 -12.60 -5.42
CA GLU A 268 21.75 -12.61 -3.95
C GLU A 268 20.49 -11.90 -3.44
N THR A 269 20.25 -10.67 -3.92
CA THR A 269 19.09 -9.85 -3.53
C THR A 269 17.78 -10.52 -3.91
N GLY A 270 17.71 -11.07 -5.13
CA GLY A 270 16.56 -11.81 -5.64
C GLY A 270 16.45 -13.24 -5.10
N LYS A 271 17.35 -13.68 -4.20
CA LYS A 271 17.33 -15.02 -3.56
C LYS A 271 17.27 -16.17 -4.57
N ALA A 272 18.05 -16.08 -5.64
CA ALA A 272 18.10 -17.11 -6.67
C ALA A 272 18.49 -18.47 -6.06
N PRO A 273 17.90 -19.60 -6.51
CA PRO A 273 18.31 -20.92 -6.04
C PRO A 273 19.75 -21.28 -6.43
N PHE A 274 20.24 -20.69 -7.53
CA PHE A 274 21.63 -20.73 -7.98
C PHE A 274 21.88 -19.60 -9.00
N ASN A 275 23.15 -19.29 -9.29
CA ASN A 275 23.48 -18.33 -10.33
C ASN A 275 23.36 -18.99 -11.72
N PHE A 276 22.20 -18.82 -12.36
CA PHE A 276 21.91 -19.37 -13.68
C PHE A 276 22.59 -18.62 -14.85
N ALA A 277 23.33 -17.53 -14.62
CA ALA A 277 24.15 -16.88 -15.65
C ALA A 277 25.63 -17.31 -15.64
N LYS A 278 26.06 -18.03 -14.60
CA LYS A 278 27.45 -18.44 -14.43
C LYS A 278 27.93 -19.31 -15.60
N ASN A 279 29.01 -18.87 -16.26
CA ASN A 279 29.62 -19.53 -17.42
C ASN A 279 28.68 -19.71 -18.64
N LEU A 280 27.63 -18.88 -18.75
CA LEU A 280 26.69 -18.89 -19.88
C LEU A 280 26.74 -17.54 -20.61
N PRO A 281 27.78 -17.30 -21.43
CA PRO A 281 27.94 -16.04 -22.13
C PRO A 281 26.81 -15.82 -23.14
N HIS A 282 26.36 -14.56 -23.27
CA HIS A 282 25.32 -14.11 -24.20
C HIS A 282 25.83 -13.14 -25.28
N ASP A 283 27.11 -12.76 -25.20
CA ASP A 283 27.72 -11.76 -26.06
C ASP A 283 27.74 -12.13 -27.55
N GLY A 284 27.64 -13.42 -27.87
CA GLY A 284 27.49 -13.91 -29.24
C GLY A 284 26.27 -13.37 -29.99
N TRP A 285 25.20 -12.97 -29.30
CA TRP A 285 24.01 -12.37 -29.94
C TRP A 285 24.29 -11.00 -30.56
N ARG A 286 25.38 -10.32 -30.20
CA ARG A 286 25.78 -9.05 -30.82
C ARG A 286 26.30 -9.23 -32.25
N MET A 287 26.70 -10.44 -32.64
CA MET A 287 27.44 -10.68 -33.88
C MET A 287 26.71 -10.20 -35.14
N THR A 288 25.38 -10.39 -35.20
CA THR A 288 24.57 -10.00 -36.36
C THR A 288 24.06 -8.56 -36.31
N LEU A 289 24.20 -7.88 -35.16
CA LEU A 289 23.65 -6.53 -34.94
C LEU A 289 24.18 -5.47 -35.91
N PRO A 290 25.50 -5.41 -36.24
CA PRO A 290 25.98 -4.42 -37.19
C PRO A 290 25.23 -4.45 -38.52
N PHE A 291 24.97 -5.65 -39.07
CA PHE A 291 24.20 -5.80 -40.29
C PHE A 291 22.74 -5.37 -40.09
N TRP A 292 22.09 -5.87 -39.04
CA TRP A 292 20.67 -5.57 -38.80
C TRP A 292 20.39 -4.10 -38.54
N ILE A 293 21.22 -3.45 -37.71
CA ILE A 293 21.08 -2.04 -37.34
C ILE A 293 21.34 -1.16 -38.56
N ASP A 294 22.41 -1.42 -39.32
CA ASP A 294 22.68 -0.67 -40.55
C ASP A 294 21.55 -0.83 -41.55
N TYR A 295 21.01 -2.05 -41.68
CA TYR A 295 19.92 -2.33 -42.59
C TYR A 295 18.62 -1.62 -42.18
N TYR A 296 18.30 -1.63 -40.88
CA TYR A 296 17.17 -0.92 -40.30
C TYR A 296 17.28 0.61 -40.48
N LYS A 297 18.44 1.18 -40.18
CA LYS A 297 18.66 2.64 -40.21
C LYS A 297 18.78 3.18 -41.62
N ASN A 298 19.57 2.51 -42.47
CA ASN A 298 19.99 3.04 -43.76
C ASN A 298 19.24 2.41 -44.95
N GLY A 299 18.50 1.33 -44.73
CA GLY A 299 17.84 0.56 -45.79
C GLY A 299 18.79 -0.27 -46.67
N LYS A 300 20.09 -0.26 -46.38
CA LYS A 300 21.14 -1.12 -46.96
C LYS A 300 22.21 -1.41 -45.91
N ALA A 301 22.78 -2.60 -45.96
CA ALA A 301 23.91 -2.99 -45.13
C ALA A 301 24.92 -3.80 -45.97
N THR A 302 26.20 -3.63 -45.69
CA THR A 302 27.28 -4.37 -46.34
C THR A 302 27.84 -5.39 -45.37
N VAL A 303 27.89 -6.66 -45.80
CA VAL A 303 28.61 -7.69 -45.07
C VAL A 303 30.11 -7.48 -45.30
N THR A 304 30.81 -7.08 -44.24
CA THR A 304 32.26 -6.82 -44.24
C THR A 304 33.07 -8.01 -43.70
N LYS A 305 32.42 -8.87 -42.91
CA LYS A 305 32.96 -10.14 -42.42
C LYS A 305 31.83 -11.16 -42.32
N GLU A 306 32.15 -12.40 -42.64
CA GLU A 306 31.21 -13.52 -42.47
C GLU A 306 31.37 -14.12 -41.07
N GLY A 307 30.30 -14.70 -40.53
CA GLY A 307 30.34 -15.33 -39.22
C GLY A 307 29.07 -16.11 -38.90
N VAL A 308 29.16 -16.92 -37.85
CA VAL A 308 28.05 -17.72 -37.32
C VAL A 308 27.93 -17.49 -35.81
N MET A 309 26.69 -17.38 -35.33
CA MET A 309 26.33 -17.37 -33.92
C MET A 309 25.40 -18.54 -33.65
N GLY A 310 25.48 -19.14 -32.46
CA GLY A 310 24.63 -20.25 -32.07
C GLY A 310 24.32 -20.25 -30.59
N TRP A 311 23.12 -20.74 -30.24
CA TRP A 311 22.64 -20.82 -28.87
C TRP A 311 21.83 -22.08 -28.63
N PHE A 312 21.88 -22.56 -27.38
CA PHE A 312 21.14 -23.73 -26.92
C PHE A 312 21.11 -23.77 -25.40
N ARG A 313 20.10 -24.44 -24.83
CA ARG A 313 20.10 -24.80 -23.42
C ARG A 313 21.09 -25.94 -23.18
N THR A 314 21.87 -25.85 -22.10
CA THR A 314 22.88 -26.86 -21.77
C THR A 314 22.28 -28.14 -21.20
N THR A 315 21.00 -28.11 -20.82
CA THR A 315 20.29 -29.24 -20.20
C THR A 315 18.97 -29.48 -20.94
N PRO A 316 18.66 -30.72 -21.37
CA PRO A 316 17.37 -31.02 -21.98
C PRO A 316 16.19 -30.66 -21.08
N ALA A 317 15.08 -30.21 -21.66
CA ALA A 317 13.93 -29.64 -20.92
C ALA A 317 13.35 -30.54 -19.82
N LYS A 318 13.40 -31.86 -20.02
CA LYS A 318 12.83 -32.85 -19.10
C LYS A 318 13.88 -33.63 -18.30
N ALA A 319 15.15 -33.21 -18.34
CA ALA A 319 16.22 -33.93 -17.65
C ALA A 319 16.23 -33.71 -16.13
N CYS A 320 15.76 -32.55 -15.66
CA CYS A 320 15.84 -32.11 -14.27
C CYS A 320 14.52 -31.45 -13.83
N GLY A 321 14.39 -31.12 -12.54
CA GLY A 321 13.23 -30.40 -12.02
C GLY A 321 13.14 -28.99 -12.61
N ASP A 322 11.92 -28.48 -12.86
CA ASP A 322 11.72 -27.11 -13.36
C ASP A 322 11.83 -26.05 -12.26
N GLY A 323 11.82 -26.45 -10.98
CA GLY A 323 11.94 -25.53 -9.85
C GLY A 323 10.74 -24.60 -9.71
N ASP A 324 9.55 -25.11 -10.03
CA ASP A 324 8.29 -24.34 -10.08
C ASP A 324 8.31 -23.21 -11.13
N THR A 325 9.26 -23.21 -12.07
CA THR A 325 9.32 -22.24 -13.17
C THR A 325 8.13 -22.47 -14.11
N SER A 326 7.31 -21.44 -14.35
CA SER A 326 6.27 -21.48 -15.38
C SER A 326 6.77 -20.93 -16.72
N GLY A 327 6.20 -21.41 -17.83
CA GLY A 327 6.22 -20.68 -19.09
C GLY A 327 5.10 -19.66 -19.10
N ASN A 328 5.38 -18.38 -19.39
CA ASN A 328 4.54 -17.23 -19.05
C ASN A 328 4.30 -17.07 -17.53
N THR A 329 3.64 -16.00 -17.10
CA THR A 329 3.33 -15.77 -15.68
C THR A 329 1.92 -15.24 -15.40
N ALA A 330 1.27 -15.83 -14.39
CA ALA A 330 -0.02 -15.36 -13.88
C ALA A 330 0.06 -13.95 -13.27
N SER A 331 1.25 -13.51 -12.83
CA SER A 331 1.46 -12.15 -12.30
C SER A 331 1.24 -11.06 -13.35
N GLN A 332 1.44 -11.39 -14.63
CA GLN A 332 1.10 -10.55 -15.79
C GLN A 332 -0.26 -10.92 -16.39
N LEU A 333 -1.11 -11.61 -15.62
CA LEU A 333 -2.44 -12.07 -16.00
C LEU A 333 -2.43 -12.97 -17.24
N GLN A 334 -1.32 -13.70 -17.44
CA GLN A 334 -1.13 -14.63 -18.56
C GLN A 334 -1.54 -16.05 -18.16
N LEU A 335 -1.98 -16.84 -19.14
CA LEU A 335 -2.02 -18.29 -18.95
C LEU A 335 -0.60 -18.81 -18.83
N GLU A 336 -0.37 -19.66 -17.84
CA GLU A 336 0.89 -20.35 -17.62
C GLU A 336 0.91 -21.71 -18.32
N PHE A 337 2.11 -22.12 -18.73
CA PHE A 337 2.40 -23.36 -19.45
C PHE A 337 3.53 -24.12 -18.75
N SER A 338 3.67 -25.41 -19.04
CA SER A 338 4.88 -26.12 -18.64
C SER A 338 6.08 -25.55 -19.40
N PRO A 339 7.21 -25.23 -18.73
CA PRO A 339 8.39 -24.70 -19.40
C PRO A 339 8.97 -25.66 -20.46
N ALA A 340 8.76 -26.97 -20.28
CA ALA A 340 9.17 -27.98 -21.26
C ALA A 340 8.31 -28.03 -22.53
N GLU A 341 7.12 -27.45 -22.51
CA GLU A 341 6.28 -27.26 -23.71
C GLU A 341 6.62 -25.96 -24.46
N VAL A 342 7.19 -24.99 -23.74
CA VAL A 342 7.58 -23.69 -24.27
C VAL A 342 8.95 -23.73 -24.93
N MET A 343 9.94 -24.39 -24.30
CA MET A 343 11.34 -24.37 -24.73
C MET A 343 11.74 -25.65 -25.47
N GLN A 344 12.19 -25.54 -26.73
CA GLN A 344 12.57 -26.71 -27.53
C GLN A 344 13.97 -27.24 -27.19
N ASP A 345 14.18 -28.55 -27.36
CA ASP A 345 15.50 -29.20 -27.25
C ASP A 345 16.23 -29.14 -28.60
N ARG A 346 16.71 -27.94 -28.97
CA ARG A 346 17.36 -27.66 -30.25
C ARG A 346 18.57 -26.75 -30.11
N ILE A 347 19.49 -26.85 -31.07
CA ILE A 347 20.62 -25.94 -31.25
C ILE A 347 20.26 -25.00 -32.39
N PHE A 348 20.14 -23.72 -32.05
CA PHE A 348 19.78 -22.64 -32.99
C PHE A 348 21.03 -21.93 -33.45
N PHE A 349 21.02 -21.42 -34.68
CA PHE A 349 22.14 -20.67 -35.23
C PHE A 349 21.68 -19.66 -36.27
N SER A 350 22.41 -18.55 -36.35
CA SER A 350 22.28 -17.59 -37.45
C SER A 350 23.65 -17.22 -37.99
N ALA A 351 23.73 -16.89 -39.28
CA ALA A 351 24.99 -16.54 -39.92
C ALA A 351 24.83 -15.30 -40.79
N VAL A 352 25.76 -14.36 -40.68
CA VAL A 352 25.86 -13.21 -41.60
C VAL A 352 26.81 -13.59 -42.74
N LEU A 353 26.32 -13.61 -43.97
CA LEU A 353 27.01 -14.18 -45.12
C LEU A 353 26.96 -13.26 -46.34
N GLY A 354 28.06 -13.21 -47.09
CA GLY A 354 28.13 -12.55 -48.40
C GLY A 354 27.74 -13.47 -49.57
N SER A 355 27.59 -14.77 -49.32
CA SER A 355 27.02 -15.76 -50.24
C SER A 355 26.63 -17.02 -49.47
N SER A 356 25.80 -17.89 -50.04
CA SER A 356 25.36 -19.12 -49.36
C SER A 356 26.54 -19.96 -48.84
N ALA A 357 26.35 -20.55 -47.66
CA ALA A 357 27.28 -21.48 -47.01
C ALA A 357 26.49 -22.56 -46.27
N ASP A 358 27.14 -23.69 -46.00
CA ASP A 358 26.55 -24.82 -45.28
C ASP A 358 26.93 -24.75 -43.80
N VAL A 359 26.03 -25.19 -42.93
CA VAL A 359 26.30 -25.38 -41.50
C VAL A 359 26.29 -26.86 -41.16
N THR A 360 27.27 -27.31 -40.39
CA THR A 360 27.29 -28.63 -39.75
C THR A 360 27.37 -28.45 -38.25
N VAL A 361 26.57 -29.21 -37.50
CA VAL A 361 26.57 -29.20 -36.04
C VAL A 361 27.00 -30.57 -35.54
N SER A 362 27.99 -30.62 -34.65
CA SER A 362 28.41 -31.84 -33.97
C SER A 362 28.09 -31.77 -32.48
N VAL A 363 27.52 -32.84 -31.93
CA VAL A 363 27.26 -33.00 -30.49
C VAL A 363 27.95 -34.27 -30.02
N GLY A 364 28.91 -34.14 -29.10
CA GLY A 364 29.65 -35.29 -28.58
C GLY A 364 30.42 -36.08 -29.66
N GLY A 365 30.76 -35.44 -30.78
CA GLY A 365 31.42 -36.07 -31.93
C GLY A 365 30.48 -36.59 -33.02
N THR A 366 29.17 -36.69 -32.77
CA THR A 366 28.18 -37.06 -33.81
C THR A 366 27.78 -35.83 -34.60
N SER A 367 27.99 -35.84 -35.91
CA SER A 367 27.71 -34.70 -36.80
C SER A 367 26.35 -34.82 -37.51
N GLN A 368 25.64 -33.70 -37.62
CA GLN A 368 24.41 -33.54 -38.39
C GLN A 368 24.48 -32.29 -39.27
N ALA A 369 23.91 -32.36 -40.47
CA ALA A 369 23.81 -31.21 -41.35
C ALA A 369 22.74 -30.23 -40.81
N GLY A 370 23.10 -28.95 -40.76
CA GLY A 370 22.16 -27.87 -40.47
C GLY A 370 21.27 -27.57 -41.67
N THR A 371 20.09 -27.01 -41.41
CA THR A 371 19.17 -26.51 -42.46
C THR A 371 18.82 -25.05 -42.21
N TRP A 372 18.79 -24.25 -43.27
CA TRP A 372 18.34 -22.86 -43.21
C TRP A 372 16.82 -22.80 -43.30
N THR A 373 16.17 -22.32 -42.24
CA THR A 373 14.71 -22.07 -42.20
C THR A 373 14.36 -20.66 -42.65
N SER A 374 15.33 -19.74 -42.59
CA SER A 374 15.25 -18.38 -43.13
C SER A 374 16.52 -18.05 -43.92
N VAL A 375 16.34 -17.53 -45.14
CA VAL A 375 17.40 -17.16 -46.08
C VAL A 375 17.13 -15.72 -46.56
N PRO A 376 18.12 -14.82 -46.53
CA PRO A 376 17.94 -13.44 -46.97
C PRO A 376 17.76 -13.36 -48.49
N ASP A 377 17.00 -12.36 -48.94
CA ASP A 377 16.82 -12.06 -50.36
C ASP A 377 18.16 -11.86 -51.08
N GLY A 378 18.32 -12.49 -52.24
CA GLY A 378 19.57 -12.46 -53.00
C GLY A 378 20.75 -13.21 -52.37
N GLY A 379 20.57 -13.87 -51.23
CA GLY A 379 21.60 -14.70 -50.58
C GLY A 379 22.74 -13.92 -49.91
N ILE A 380 22.52 -12.64 -49.61
CA ILE A 380 23.46 -11.78 -48.89
C ILE A 380 22.75 -11.22 -47.66
N GLY A 381 23.29 -11.44 -46.46
CA GLY A 381 22.72 -10.99 -45.20
C GLY A 381 22.65 -12.10 -44.16
N VAL A 382 21.64 -12.06 -43.29
CA VAL A 382 21.52 -12.97 -42.14
C VAL A 382 20.62 -14.17 -42.46
N TYR A 383 21.21 -15.35 -42.35
CA TYR A 383 20.58 -16.66 -42.44
C TYR A 383 20.23 -17.17 -41.05
N HIS A 384 19.19 -17.99 -40.91
CA HIS A 384 18.79 -18.60 -39.64
C HIS A 384 18.33 -20.05 -39.82
N GLY A 385 18.62 -20.89 -38.83
CA GLY A 385 18.31 -22.31 -38.82
C GLY A 385 18.51 -22.96 -37.46
N SER A 386 18.17 -24.24 -37.38
CA SER A 386 18.38 -25.03 -36.16
C SER A 386 18.45 -26.53 -36.45
N VAL A 387 18.98 -27.29 -35.49
CA VAL A 387 19.00 -28.76 -35.49
C VAL A 387 18.50 -29.31 -34.14
N PRO A 388 17.86 -30.49 -34.09
CA PRO A 388 17.48 -31.11 -32.83
C PRO A 388 18.72 -31.55 -32.03
N PHE A 389 18.55 -31.72 -30.72
CA PHE A 389 19.56 -32.39 -29.90
C PHE A 389 19.74 -33.84 -30.38
N GLN A 390 20.99 -34.25 -30.63
CA GLN A 390 21.36 -35.62 -31.02
C GLN A 390 22.39 -36.20 -30.05
N GLY A 391 22.00 -36.30 -28.78
CA GLY A 391 22.85 -36.77 -27.68
C GLY A 391 23.38 -35.64 -26.80
N SER A 392 24.41 -35.96 -26.01
CA SER A 392 25.06 -35.06 -25.05
C SER A 392 26.55 -34.98 -25.32
N GLY A 393 27.18 -33.89 -24.93
CA GLY A 393 28.63 -33.64 -25.08
C GLY A 393 28.91 -32.26 -25.66
N SER A 394 30.17 -32.00 -26.02
CA SER A 394 30.61 -30.75 -26.63
C SER A 394 29.83 -30.46 -27.91
N VAL A 395 29.38 -29.22 -28.06
CA VAL A 395 28.72 -28.71 -29.26
C VAL A 395 29.75 -27.97 -30.11
N VAL A 396 29.82 -28.32 -31.39
CA VAL A 396 30.66 -27.65 -32.39
C VAL A 396 29.77 -27.25 -33.57
N ILE A 397 29.73 -25.96 -33.90
CA ILE A 397 28.99 -25.45 -35.06
C ILE A 397 30.01 -24.96 -36.08
N THR A 398 30.01 -25.57 -37.26
CA THR A 398 30.97 -25.27 -38.33
C THR A 398 30.23 -24.70 -39.53
N LEU A 399 30.62 -23.50 -39.93
CA LEU A 399 30.19 -22.83 -41.16
C LEU A 399 31.24 -23.09 -42.25
N GLN A 400 30.81 -23.60 -43.40
CA GLN A 400 31.71 -24.02 -44.48
C GLN A 400 31.19 -23.68 -45.88
N ARG A 401 32.11 -23.46 -46.82
CA ARG A 401 31.79 -23.24 -48.24
C ARG A 401 32.86 -23.88 -49.13
N GLY A 402 32.45 -24.65 -50.12
CA GLY A 402 33.37 -25.28 -51.08
C GLY A 402 34.41 -26.21 -50.44
N GLY A 403 34.08 -26.85 -49.31
CA GLY A 403 34.99 -27.71 -48.55
C GLY A 403 35.95 -26.98 -47.59
N GLY A 404 35.94 -25.64 -47.56
CA GLY A 404 36.72 -24.84 -46.61
C GLY A 404 35.89 -24.32 -45.44
N THR A 405 36.48 -24.30 -44.24
CA THR A 405 35.89 -23.72 -43.03
C THR A 405 35.93 -22.20 -43.08
N ILE A 406 34.78 -21.55 -42.89
CA ILE A 406 34.66 -20.09 -42.74
C ILE A 406 34.84 -19.70 -41.28
N ALA A 407 34.09 -20.34 -40.38
CA ALA A 407 34.10 -20.09 -38.95
C ALA A 407 33.65 -21.34 -38.18
N THR A 408 34.15 -21.49 -36.95
CA THR A 408 33.79 -22.61 -36.07
C THR A 408 33.56 -22.12 -34.65
N ILE A 409 32.40 -22.45 -34.09
CA ILE A 409 32.06 -22.20 -32.68
C ILE A 409 32.42 -23.45 -31.88
N THR A 410 33.11 -23.27 -30.75
CA THR A 410 33.38 -24.30 -29.74
C THR A 410 33.14 -23.72 -28.34
N GLY A 411 33.01 -24.58 -27.32
CA GLY A 411 33.03 -24.18 -25.91
C GLY A 411 31.81 -24.61 -25.09
N GLY A 412 30.62 -24.63 -25.69
CA GLY A 412 29.41 -25.09 -25.02
C GLY A 412 29.24 -26.62 -25.08
N SER A 413 28.48 -27.19 -24.14
CA SER A 413 28.15 -28.61 -24.11
C SER A 413 26.72 -28.86 -23.62
N ILE A 414 26.10 -29.92 -24.15
CA ILE A 414 24.82 -30.43 -23.68
C ILE A 414 25.10 -31.53 -22.66
N THR A 415 24.49 -31.45 -21.48
CA THR A 415 24.68 -32.40 -20.39
C THR A 415 23.34 -32.82 -19.79
N GLY A 416 23.27 -34.07 -19.30
CA GLY A 416 22.17 -34.55 -18.48
C GLY A 416 22.35 -34.23 -16.98
N THR A 417 23.48 -33.64 -16.60
CA THR A 417 23.74 -33.22 -15.22
C THR A 417 22.93 -31.96 -14.89
N CYS A 418 22.17 -32.01 -13.80
CA CYS A 418 21.37 -30.89 -13.34
C CYS A 418 22.23 -29.79 -12.72
N ALA A 419 21.70 -28.57 -12.73
CA ALA A 419 22.29 -27.47 -11.99
C ALA A 419 22.18 -27.72 -10.46
N GLU A 420 22.76 -26.80 -9.69
CA GLU A 420 22.64 -26.81 -8.24
C GLU A 420 21.15 -26.90 -7.81
N GLY A 421 20.88 -27.73 -6.80
CA GLY A 421 19.52 -28.04 -6.37
C GLY A 421 18.75 -29.05 -7.26
N GLY A 422 19.39 -29.64 -8.29
CA GLY A 422 18.71 -30.62 -9.16
C GLY A 422 17.78 -29.97 -10.19
N LEU A 423 18.00 -28.69 -10.50
CA LEU A 423 17.14 -27.87 -11.34
C LEU A 423 17.64 -27.80 -12.79
N THR A 424 16.70 -27.61 -13.71
CA THR A 424 16.99 -27.25 -15.10
C THR A 424 17.40 -25.79 -15.17
N ASN A 425 18.56 -25.49 -15.76
CA ASN A 425 18.91 -24.12 -16.12
C ASN A 425 18.31 -23.78 -17.50
N TRP A 426 17.32 -22.89 -17.50
CA TRP A 426 16.64 -22.44 -18.73
C TRP A 426 17.37 -21.31 -19.45
N ASN A 427 18.45 -20.78 -18.87
CA ASN A 427 19.33 -19.80 -19.50
C ASN A 427 20.21 -20.47 -20.58
N PRO A 428 20.34 -19.91 -21.80
CA PRO A 428 21.11 -20.55 -22.87
C PRO A 428 22.60 -20.24 -22.76
N TRP A 429 23.40 -21.14 -23.32
CA TRP A 429 24.76 -20.83 -23.71
C TRP A 429 24.73 -20.22 -25.11
N VAL A 430 25.47 -19.13 -25.34
CA VAL A 430 25.57 -18.46 -26.64
C VAL A 430 27.03 -18.33 -27.03
N GLY A 431 27.34 -18.68 -28.28
CA GLY A 431 28.67 -18.55 -28.86
C GLY A 431 28.61 -17.92 -30.23
N SER A 432 29.72 -17.32 -30.67
CA SER A 432 29.88 -16.83 -32.03
C SER A 432 31.31 -17.00 -32.52
N ALA A 433 31.48 -17.04 -33.84
CA ALA A 433 32.77 -17.09 -34.50
C ALA A 433 32.71 -16.31 -35.82
N MET A 434 33.76 -15.56 -36.10
CA MET A 434 33.91 -14.75 -37.32
C MET A 434 35.01 -15.33 -38.22
N ALA A 435 34.87 -15.13 -39.52
CA ALA A 435 35.90 -15.45 -40.49
C ALA A 435 37.14 -14.57 -40.28
N ALA A 436 38.33 -15.14 -40.53
CA ALA A 436 39.58 -14.38 -40.49
C ALA A 436 39.68 -13.35 -41.64
N GLY A 437 39.12 -13.69 -42.80
CA GLY A 437 39.11 -12.82 -43.98
C GLY A 437 38.03 -11.74 -43.92
N SER A 438 38.30 -10.60 -44.57
CA SER A 438 37.27 -9.59 -44.86
C SER A 438 36.64 -9.86 -46.22
N ILE A 439 35.38 -9.44 -46.36
CA ILE A 439 34.64 -9.48 -47.62
C ILE A 439 33.95 -8.13 -47.84
N SER A 440 33.33 -7.95 -48.99
CA SER A 440 32.46 -6.79 -49.25
C SER A 440 31.30 -7.25 -50.14
N ALA A 441 30.20 -7.63 -49.50
CA ALA A 441 28.99 -8.08 -50.18
C ALA A 441 27.79 -7.25 -49.71
N THR A 442 27.05 -6.65 -50.63
CA THR A 442 25.86 -5.84 -50.32
C THR A 442 24.66 -6.42 -51.05
N PRO A 443 23.49 -6.57 -50.41
CA PRO A 443 22.27 -6.98 -51.09
C PRO A 443 21.97 -6.08 -52.29
N ALA A 444 21.53 -6.69 -53.40
CA ALA A 444 21.25 -5.95 -54.64
C ALA A 444 20.11 -4.94 -54.44
N SER A 445 19.02 -5.38 -53.81
CA SER A 445 17.86 -4.57 -53.46
C SER A 445 18.08 -3.84 -52.13
N SER A 446 17.68 -2.57 -52.07
CA SER A 446 17.45 -1.86 -50.80
C SER A 446 16.15 -2.32 -50.13
N ARG A 447 16.04 -2.03 -48.83
CA ARG A 447 14.80 -2.20 -48.04
C ARG A 447 13.59 -1.51 -48.66
N ASP A 448 13.76 -0.35 -49.31
CA ASP A 448 12.66 0.39 -49.96
C ASP A 448 12.13 -0.31 -51.22
N GLU A 449 13.00 -1.08 -51.89
CA GLU A 449 12.66 -1.88 -53.06
C GLU A 449 12.10 -3.26 -52.67
N GLN A 450 12.22 -3.64 -51.40
CA GLN A 450 11.70 -4.87 -50.85
C GLN A 450 10.29 -4.70 -50.27
N LYS A 451 9.56 -5.82 -50.22
CA LYS A 451 8.27 -5.94 -49.53
C LYS A 451 8.28 -7.21 -48.70
N CYS A 452 7.23 -7.43 -47.92
CA CYS A 452 6.99 -8.76 -47.38
C CYS A 452 6.83 -9.75 -48.55
N ILE A 453 7.43 -10.94 -48.42
CA ILE A 453 7.33 -12.03 -49.41
C ILE A 453 6.88 -13.36 -48.79
N LYS A 454 6.82 -13.42 -47.45
CA LYS A 454 6.30 -14.53 -46.67
C LYS A 454 5.68 -13.95 -45.40
N GLY A 455 4.41 -14.23 -45.15
CA GLY A 455 3.73 -13.75 -43.95
C GLY A 455 2.78 -14.80 -43.40
N THR A 456 2.31 -14.54 -42.19
CA THR A 456 1.33 -15.36 -41.47
C THR A 456 0.32 -14.46 -40.76
N GLY A 457 -0.69 -15.03 -40.12
CA GLY A 457 -1.73 -14.32 -39.39
C GLY A 457 -2.19 -15.12 -38.17
N ALA A 458 -2.93 -14.47 -37.28
CA ALA A 458 -3.58 -15.09 -36.13
C ALA A 458 -4.56 -16.18 -36.58
N THR A 459 -5.11 -16.94 -35.62
CA THR A 459 -6.11 -17.98 -35.92
C THR A 459 -7.24 -17.41 -36.78
N GLY A 460 -7.47 -17.99 -37.95
CA GLY A 460 -8.47 -17.52 -38.92
C GLY A 460 -7.98 -16.49 -39.95
N PHE A 461 -6.75 -15.97 -39.83
CA PHE A 461 -6.14 -15.03 -40.78
C PHE A 461 -4.99 -15.64 -41.60
N THR A 462 -4.40 -16.74 -41.12
CA THR A 462 -3.20 -17.38 -41.71
C THR A 462 -3.27 -17.52 -43.22
N THR A 463 -4.31 -18.14 -43.77
CA THR A 463 -4.45 -18.41 -45.20
C THR A 463 -4.52 -17.12 -46.05
N LEU A 464 -5.20 -16.08 -45.55
CA LEU A 464 -5.25 -14.80 -46.24
C LEU A 464 -3.88 -14.11 -46.20
N CYS A 465 -3.26 -14.03 -45.02
CA CYS A 465 -1.96 -13.40 -44.85
C CYS A 465 -0.86 -14.10 -45.66
N GLU A 466 -0.82 -15.44 -45.67
CA GLU A 466 0.13 -16.20 -46.51
C GLU A 466 -0.02 -15.85 -47.99
N PHE A 467 -1.25 -15.70 -48.48
CA PHE A 467 -1.51 -15.32 -49.87
C PHE A 467 -1.14 -13.87 -50.14
N THR A 468 -1.62 -12.91 -49.34
CA THR A 468 -1.46 -11.49 -49.64
C THR A 468 -0.04 -11.00 -49.38
N CYS A 469 0.58 -11.44 -48.28
CA CYS A 469 1.93 -11.02 -47.91
C CYS A 469 2.95 -11.48 -48.94
N LYS A 470 2.74 -12.60 -49.63
CA LYS A 470 3.63 -13.06 -50.72
C LYS A 470 3.78 -12.03 -51.85
N TYR A 471 2.78 -11.20 -52.08
CA TYR A 471 2.76 -10.18 -53.11
C TYR A 471 2.97 -8.76 -52.55
N GLY A 472 3.43 -8.64 -51.30
CA GLY A 472 3.75 -7.37 -50.67
C GLY A 472 2.58 -6.64 -50.00
N TYR A 473 1.35 -7.19 -50.03
CA TYR A 473 0.23 -6.67 -49.23
C TYR A 473 0.13 -7.41 -47.90
N CYS A 474 0.78 -6.88 -46.87
CA CYS A 474 0.88 -7.50 -45.55
C CYS A 474 0.54 -6.48 -44.44
N PRO A 475 -0.74 -6.13 -44.24
CA PRO A 475 -1.11 -5.11 -43.26
C PRO A 475 -0.74 -5.54 -41.84
N VAL A 476 0.09 -4.75 -41.14
CA VAL A 476 0.58 -5.05 -39.78
C VAL A 476 -0.56 -5.22 -38.75
N SER A 477 -1.72 -4.64 -39.02
CA SER A 477 -2.92 -4.75 -38.17
C SER A 477 -3.61 -6.12 -38.21
N ALA A 478 -3.22 -7.00 -39.15
CA ALA A 478 -3.84 -8.33 -39.29
C ALA A 478 -2.85 -9.44 -39.65
N CYS A 479 -1.70 -9.10 -40.24
CA CYS A 479 -0.68 -10.03 -40.71
C CYS A 479 0.70 -9.71 -40.13
N GLN A 480 1.48 -10.76 -39.96
CA GLN A 480 2.87 -10.71 -39.55
C GLN A 480 3.78 -11.06 -40.74
N CYS A 481 4.83 -10.26 -40.96
CA CYS A 481 5.83 -10.59 -41.96
C CYS A 481 6.92 -11.52 -41.39
N LEU A 482 7.24 -12.59 -42.12
CA LEU A 482 8.26 -13.59 -41.78
C LEU A 482 9.51 -13.52 -42.67
N ALA A 483 9.41 -12.88 -43.83
CA ALA A 483 10.56 -12.62 -44.70
C ALA A 483 10.30 -11.41 -45.61
N ILE A 484 11.36 -10.63 -45.83
CA ILE A 484 11.39 -9.49 -46.75
C ILE A 484 12.26 -9.82 -47.96
N GLY A 485 11.87 -9.30 -49.12
CA GLY A 485 12.62 -9.51 -50.36
C GLY A 485 12.02 -8.83 -51.56
N LYS A 486 12.57 -9.11 -52.74
CA LYS A 486 12.09 -8.53 -53.99
C LYS A 486 10.60 -8.87 -54.22
N PRO A 487 9.76 -7.87 -54.54
CA PRO A 487 8.33 -8.10 -54.76
C PRO A 487 8.08 -9.12 -55.86
N ILE A 488 7.20 -10.08 -55.58
CA ILE A 488 6.69 -11.00 -56.59
C ILE A 488 5.62 -10.24 -57.40
N PRO A 489 5.62 -10.30 -58.75
CA PRO A 489 4.59 -9.68 -59.56
C PRO A 489 3.20 -10.12 -59.11
N GLU A 490 2.29 -9.15 -58.98
CA GLU A 490 0.91 -9.44 -58.56
C GLU A 490 0.18 -10.31 -59.60
N PRO A 491 -0.72 -11.21 -59.18
CA PRO A 491 -1.60 -11.92 -60.09
C PRO A 491 -2.50 -10.94 -60.86
N THR A 492 -2.82 -11.27 -62.12
CA THR A 492 -3.75 -10.47 -62.92
C THR A 492 -5.09 -10.32 -62.18
N GLY A 493 -5.54 -9.07 -62.01
CA GLY A 493 -6.79 -8.78 -61.31
C GLY A 493 -8.01 -9.35 -62.04
N THR A 494 -8.93 -9.96 -61.29
CA THR A 494 -10.24 -10.41 -61.78
C THR A 494 -11.29 -9.29 -61.73
N GLY A 495 -11.00 -8.20 -61.00
CA GLY A 495 -11.95 -7.10 -60.75
C GLY A 495 -13.06 -7.44 -59.75
N ALA A 496 -13.06 -8.65 -59.17
CA ALA A 496 -14.03 -9.05 -58.17
C ALA A 496 -13.84 -8.28 -56.86
N THR A 497 -14.94 -7.82 -56.26
CA THR A 497 -14.90 -7.21 -54.91
C THR A 497 -15.08 -8.31 -53.86
N GLY A 498 -14.26 -8.27 -52.80
CA GLY A 498 -14.36 -9.18 -51.67
C GLY A 498 -14.72 -8.45 -50.38
N PHE A 499 -15.59 -9.07 -49.59
CA PHE A 499 -16.04 -8.61 -48.27
C PHE A 499 -15.70 -9.68 -47.22
N PRO A 500 -15.68 -9.35 -45.92
CA PRO A 500 -15.66 -10.38 -44.87
C PRO A 500 -16.82 -11.36 -45.03
N ALA A 501 -16.59 -12.64 -44.74
CA ALA A 501 -17.67 -13.63 -44.66
C ALA A 501 -18.61 -13.34 -43.47
N ALA A 502 -19.82 -13.91 -43.50
CA ALA A 502 -20.78 -13.74 -42.40
C ALA A 502 -20.18 -14.19 -41.06
N GLY A 503 -20.31 -13.36 -40.01
CA GLY A 503 -19.73 -13.63 -38.70
C GLY A 503 -18.23 -13.32 -38.57
N LYS A 504 -17.62 -12.67 -39.57
CA LYS A 504 -16.25 -12.14 -39.50
C LYS A 504 -16.24 -10.67 -39.13
N SER A 505 -15.14 -10.23 -38.52
CA SER A 505 -14.95 -8.85 -38.08
C SER A 505 -14.53 -7.93 -39.22
N GLU A 506 -14.51 -6.63 -38.94
CA GLU A 506 -13.98 -5.61 -39.87
C GLU A 506 -12.50 -5.83 -40.22
N SER A 507 -11.73 -6.52 -39.36
CA SER A 507 -10.31 -6.82 -39.56
C SER A 507 -10.03 -7.59 -40.86
N TYR A 508 -11.02 -8.30 -41.40
CA TYR A 508 -10.93 -9.04 -42.66
C TYR A 508 -11.08 -8.15 -43.90
N THR A 509 -11.64 -6.94 -43.77
CA THR A 509 -12.09 -6.12 -44.91
C THR A 509 -10.99 -5.82 -45.89
N GLY A 510 -9.84 -5.33 -45.40
CA GLY A 510 -8.70 -5.00 -46.24
C GLY A 510 -8.10 -6.22 -46.94
N LEU A 511 -8.03 -7.37 -46.24
CA LEU A 511 -7.49 -8.61 -46.78
C LEU A 511 -8.41 -9.22 -47.83
N CYS A 512 -9.71 -9.33 -47.54
CA CYS A 512 -10.69 -9.89 -48.47
C CYS A 512 -10.85 -9.04 -49.72
N LYS A 513 -10.90 -7.72 -49.59
CA LYS A 513 -10.96 -6.81 -50.75
C LYS A 513 -9.75 -7.01 -51.66
N TRP A 514 -8.56 -7.08 -51.09
CA TRP A 514 -7.33 -7.23 -51.87
C TRP A 514 -7.22 -8.62 -52.50
N ALA A 515 -7.46 -9.69 -51.72
CA ALA A 515 -7.29 -11.07 -52.15
C ALA A 515 -8.32 -11.50 -53.22
N CYS A 516 -9.61 -11.19 -53.01
CA CYS A 516 -10.67 -11.59 -53.95
C CYS A 516 -10.50 -10.92 -55.32
N SER A 517 -10.04 -9.66 -55.34
CA SER A 517 -9.75 -8.94 -56.59
C SER A 517 -8.61 -9.54 -57.42
N ARG A 518 -7.84 -10.48 -56.84
CA ARG A 518 -6.74 -11.22 -57.46
C ARG A 518 -7.03 -12.72 -57.59
N GLY A 519 -8.31 -13.09 -57.54
CA GLY A 519 -8.77 -14.46 -57.76
C GLY A 519 -8.65 -15.40 -56.55
N PHE A 520 -8.33 -14.89 -55.36
CA PHE A 520 -8.27 -15.68 -54.13
C PHE A 520 -9.32 -15.21 -53.13
N CYS A 521 -10.46 -15.91 -53.09
CA CYS A 521 -11.60 -15.53 -52.25
C CYS A 521 -12.10 -16.74 -51.45
N PRO A 522 -11.39 -17.14 -50.37
CA PRO A 522 -11.77 -18.31 -49.58
C PRO A 522 -13.09 -18.05 -48.83
N SER A 523 -14.10 -18.89 -49.05
CA SER A 523 -15.46 -18.72 -48.47
C SER A 523 -15.51 -18.74 -46.94
N GLU A 524 -14.51 -19.35 -46.31
CA GLU A 524 -14.34 -19.42 -44.85
C GLU A 524 -14.08 -18.05 -44.22
N SER A 525 -13.53 -17.10 -44.99
CA SER A 525 -13.06 -15.79 -44.50
C SER A 525 -13.63 -14.62 -45.29
N CYS A 526 -13.91 -14.83 -46.58
CA CYS A 526 -14.35 -13.80 -47.49
C CYS A 526 -15.63 -14.19 -48.24
N SER A 527 -16.36 -13.20 -48.71
CA SER A 527 -17.59 -13.32 -49.47
C SER A 527 -17.53 -12.42 -50.73
N PRO A 528 -18.08 -12.87 -51.87
CA PRO A 528 -18.19 -12.03 -53.07
C PRO A 528 -19.28 -10.93 -52.94
N THR A 529 -20.13 -11.01 -51.92
CA THR A 529 -21.17 -10.02 -51.60
C THR A 529 -21.02 -9.54 -50.16
N GLU A 530 -21.48 -8.32 -49.88
CA GLU A 530 -21.43 -7.75 -48.53
C GLU A 530 -22.23 -8.60 -47.54
N GLN A 531 -21.65 -8.84 -46.36
CA GLN A 531 -22.24 -9.63 -45.28
C GLN A 531 -22.24 -8.80 -43.99
N PRO A 532 -23.15 -9.09 -43.04
CA PRO A 532 -23.08 -8.49 -41.70
C PRO A 532 -21.75 -8.83 -41.01
N ILE A 533 -21.00 -7.80 -40.63
CA ILE A 533 -19.77 -7.92 -39.84
C ILE A 533 -20.08 -7.90 -38.34
N ILE A 534 -19.22 -8.53 -37.53
CA ILE A 534 -19.31 -8.51 -36.08
C ILE A 534 -18.25 -7.59 -35.46
N VAL A 535 -18.53 -7.07 -34.26
CA VAL A 535 -17.51 -6.47 -33.40
C VAL A 535 -17.14 -7.50 -32.33
N PRO A 536 -15.94 -8.09 -32.38
CA PRO A 536 -15.51 -9.06 -31.38
C PRO A 536 -15.51 -8.43 -29.97
N THR A 537 -15.99 -9.17 -28.97
CA THR A 537 -15.89 -8.74 -27.55
C THR A 537 -14.46 -8.83 -27.02
N VAL A 538 -13.64 -9.68 -27.63
CA VAL A 538 -12.20 -9.83 -27.38
C VAL A 538 -11.50 -9.70 -28.73
N SER A 539 -10.41 -8.94 -28.77
CA SER A 539 -9.61 -8.80 -29.99
C SER A 539 -9.15 -10.18 -30.48
N GLU A 540 -9.31 -10.44 -31.77
CA GLU A 540 -8.87 -11.68 -32.43
C GLU A 540 -7.34 -11.85 -32.42
N PHE A 541 -6.63 -10.80 -32.03
CA PHE A 541 -5.17 -10.73 -31.96
C PHE A 541 -4.61 -10.82 -30.53
N LEU A 542 -5.48 -10.86 -29.51
CA LEU A 542 -5.06 -11.04 -28.12
C LEU A 542 -5.07 -12.53 -27.76
N PRO A 543 -4.05 -13.01 -27.01
CA PRO A 543 -4.12 -14.33 -26.41
C PRO A 543 -5.23 -14.39 -25.35
N PRO A 544 -5.83 -15.57 -25.11
CA PRO A 544 -6.86 -15.72 -24.08
C PRO A 544 -6.25 -15.63 -22.67
N ALA A 545 -7.03 -15.13 -21.72
CA ALA A 545 -6.75 -15.22 -20.29
C ALA A 545 -7.57 -16.35 -19.66
N CYS A 546 -7.16 -16.80 -18.48
CA CYS A 546 -8.04 -17.64 -17.67
C CYS A 546 -9.23 -16.81 -17.19
N THR A 547 -10.42 -17.40 -17.20
CA THR A 547 -11.65 -16.76 -16.70
C THR A 547 -12.37 -17.63 -15.67
N GLN A 548 -11.94 -18.88 -15.49
CA GLN A 548 -12.50 -19.80 -14.49
C GLN A 548 -11.41 -20.78 -14.06
N GLY A 549 -11.27 -21.01 -12.75
CA GLY A 549 -10.31 -21.97 -12.23
C GLY A 549 -10.81 -22.72 -11.01
N ARG A 550 -10.14 -23.85 -10.72
CA ARG A 550 -10.39 -24.69 -9.54
C ARG A 550 -9.08 -25.17 -8.93
N SER A 551 -9.12 -25.59 -7.67
CA SER A 551 -8.03 -26.28 -6.98
C SER A 551 -8.52 -27.61 -6.42
N ASP A 552 -7.61 -28.56 -6.24
CA ASP A 552 -7.87 -29.83 -5.55
C ASP A 552 -7.27 -29.84 -4.11
N ASN A 553 -6.58 -28.76 -3.70
CA ASN A 553 -5.80 -28.69 -2.44
C ASN A 553 -6.39 -27.71 -1.40
N GLY A 554 -7.71 -27.54 -1.36
CA GLY A 554 -8.39 -26.66 -0.37
C GLY A 554 -8.34 -25.16 -0.68
N LEU A 555 -7.73 -24.75 -1.80
CA LEU A 555 -7.69 -23.34 -2.25
C LEU A 555 -8.73 -23.03 -3.33
N THR A 556 -9.81 -23.81 -3.40
CA THR A 556 -10.82 -23.72 -4.47
C THR A 556 -11.46 -22.35 -4.56
N GLY A 557 -11.83 -21.72 -3.44
CA GLY A 557 -12.40 -20.37 -3.43
C GLY A 557 -11.43 -19.31 -3.99
N LEU A 558 -10.15 -19.41 -3.62
CA LEU A 558 -9.11 -18.51 -4.13
C LEU A 558 -8.88 -18.70 -5.63
N CYS A 559 -8.76 -19.93 -6.14
CA CYS A 559 -8.63 -20.18 -7.57
C CYS A 559 -9.87 -19.74 -8.36
N GLN A 560 -11.08 -19.95 -7.82
CA GLN A 560 -12.31 -19.48 -8.46
C GLN A 560 -12.33 -17.95 -8.58
N TYR A 561 -11.93 -17.24 -7.52
CA TYR A 561 -11.86 -15.78 -7.52
C TYR A 561 -10.74 -15.26 -8.43
N ALA A 562 -9.50 -15.70 -8.23
CA ALA A 562 -8.33 -15.13 -8.88
C ALA A 562 -8.28 -15.46 -10.37
N CYS A 563 -8.59 -16.71 -10.75
CA CYS A 563 -8.60 -17.12 -12.15
C CYS A 563 -9.71 -16.43 -12.96
N ASN A 564 -10.74 -15.85 -12.33
CA ASN A 564 -11.74 -15.04 -13.03
C ASN A 564 -11.16 -13.72 -13.59
N TYR A 565 -10.02 -13.28 -13.05
CA TYR A 565 -9.32 -12.06 -13.46
C TYR A 565 -7.97 -12.36 -14.13
N GLY A 566 -7.76 -13.58 -14.62
CA GLY A 566 -6.52 -13.99 -15.30
C GLY A 566 -5.36 -14.38 -14.38
N PHE A 567 -5.41 -14.08 -13.08
CA PHE A 567 -4.39 -14.55 -12.11
C PHE A 567 -4.66 -16.01 -11.75
N CYS A 568 -4.07 -16.95 -12.49
CA CYS A 568 -4.33 -18.38 -12.34
C CYS A 568 -3.02 -19.21 -12.36
N PRO A 569 -2.29 -19.27 -11.22
CA PRO A 569 -1.00 -19.96 -11.17
C PRO A 569 -1.16 -21.48 -11.38
N ILE A 570 -0.46 -22.05 -12.36
CA ILE A 570 -0.62 -23.46 -12.76
C ILE A 570 -0.13 -24.45 -11.70
N GLY A 571 0.76 -24.02 -10.80
CA GLY A 571 1.25 -24.84 -9.70
C GLY A 571 0.18 -25.22 -8.67
N VAL A 572 -0.96 -24.53 -8.65
CA VAL A 572 -2.01 -24.72 -7.63
C VAL A 572 -3.44 -24.63 -8.16
N CYS A 573 -3.65 -23.91 -9.27
CA CYS A 573 -4.94 -23.77 -9.94
C CYS A 573 -4.95 -24.48 -11.29
N SER A 574 -6.09 -25.11 -11.62
CA SER A 574 -6.40 -25.58 -12.96
C SER A 574 -7.35 -24.60 -13.65
N CYS A 575 -6.95 -24.04 -14.78
CA CYS A 575 -7.81 -23.20 -15.60
C CYS A 575 -8.86 -24.05 -16.33
N THR A 576 -10.14 -23.86 -16.03
CA THR A 576 -11.26 -24.63 -16.60
C THR A 576 -12.05 -23.86 -17.65
N GLY A 577 -11.80 -22.55 -17.79
CA GLY A 577 -12.42 -21.70 -18.80
C GLY A 577 -11.48 -20.57 -19.22
N GLN A 578 -11.50 -20.23 -20.50
CA GLN A 578 -10.65 -19.21 -21.10
C GLN A 578 -11.50 -18.20 -21.87
N GLY A 579 -11.06 -16.94 -21.93
CA GLY A 579 -11.77 -15.87 -22.60
C GLY A 579 -10.95 -14.57 -22.64
N GLY A 580 -11.66 -13.44 -22.79
CA GLY A 580 -11.04 -12.12 -22.65
C GLY A 580 -10.64 -11.85 -21.20
N LEU A 581 -9.56 -11.10 -21.02
CA LEU A 581 -9.14 -10.68 -19.69
C LEU A 581 -10.19 -9.75 -19.08
N THR A 582 -10.68 -10.12 -17.90
CA THR A 582 -11.48 -9.22 -17.06
C THR A 582 -10.53 -8.43 -16.18
N GLU A 583 -10.60 -7.10 -16.22
CA GLU A 583 -9.75 -6.25 -15.40
C GLU A 583 -10.00 -6.53 -13.90
N PRO A 584 -8.96 -6.86 -13.12
CA PRO A 584 -9.14 -7.08 -11.70
C PRO A 584 -9.52 -5.79 -10.97
N PRO A 585 -10.26 -5.87 -9.84
CA PRO A 585 -10.45 -4.73 -8.95
C PRO A 585 -9.12 -4.10 -8.54
N ALA A 586 -9.14 -2.80 -8.27
CA ALA A 586 -7.96 -2.09 -7.78
C ALA A 586 -7.48 -2.69 -6.44
N PRO A 587 -6.17 -2.90 -6.26
CA PRO A 587 -5.62 -3.37 -5.00
C PRO A 587 -5.79 -2.31 -3.89
N LYS A 588 -5.99 -2.78 -2.66
CA LYS A 588 -6.07 -2.03 -1.39
C LYS A 588 -4.80 -2.29 -0.57
N ASP A 589 -4.56 -1.50 0.48
CA ASP A 589 -3.40 -1.60 1.39
C ASP A 589 -3.40 -2.85 2.31
N THR A 590 -4.16 -3.87 1.95
CA THR A 590 -4.26 -5.15 2.66
C THR A 590 -3.63 -6.21 1.80
N THR A 591 -2.80 -7.08 2.36
CA THR A 591 -2.35 -8.28 1.67
C THR A 591 -2.79 -9.50 2.47
N GLY A 592 -2.47 -10.68 1.96
CA GLY A 592 -2.64 -11.89 2.73
C GLY A 592 -1.61 -12.93 2.36
N GLU A 593 -1.36 -13.81 3.30
CA GLU A 593 -0.49 -14.96 3.15
C GLU A 593 -1.30 -16.23 3.41
N ALA A 594 -0.85 -17.37 2.89
CA ALA A 594 -1.51 -18.64 3.17
C ALA A 594 -1.50 -18.96 4.68
N LEU A 595 -2.62 -19.45 5.23
CA LEU A 595 -2.71 -19.85 6.64
C LEU A 595 -1.95 -21.14 6.96
N ASN A 596 -1.70 -21.98 5.96
CA ASN A 596 -1.03 -23.25 6.11
C ASN A 596 0.38 -23.16 5.49
N ASP A 597 1.40 -23.08 6.34
CA ASP A 597 2.81 -23.01 5.95
C ASP A 597 3.26 -24.17 5.03
N GLY A 598 2.48 -25.25 4.93
CA GLY A 598 2.75 -26.39 4.04
C GLY A 598 2.24 -26.24 2.60
N ILE A 599 1.42 -25.23 2.28
CA ILE A 599 0.85 -25.02 0.94
C ILE A 599 1.44 -23.77 0.29
N LYS A 600 2.15 -23.95 -0.83
CA LYS A 600 2.54 -22.83 -1.70
C LYS A 600 1.29 -22.32 -2.42
N ASP A 601 0.84 -21.11 -2.09
CA ASP A 601 -0.34 -20.49 -2.71
C ASP A 601 -0.02 -19.71 -3.99
N PHE A 602 1.27 -19.57 -4.34
CA PHE A 602 1.73 -18.84 -5.53
C PHE A 602 1.19 -17.41 -5.62
N GLY A 603 1.02 -16.73 -4.46
CA GLY A 603 0.54 -15.35 -4.39
C GLY A 603 -0.97 -15.19 -4.51
N LEU A 604 -1.75 -16.29 -4.45
CA LEU A 604 -3.21 -16.23 -4.46
C LEU A 604 -3.78 -15.40 -3.32
N CYS A 605 -3.30 -15.59 -2.09
CA CYS A 605 -3.76 -14.80 -0.94
C CYS A 605 -3.38 -13.34 -1.11
N GLN A 606 -2.16 -13.05 -1.59
CA GLN A 606 -1.73 -11.68 -1.85
C GLN A 606 -2.63 -11.00 -2.90
N PHE A 607 -2.90 -11.67 -4.01
CA PHE A 607 -3.75 -11.15 -5.09
C PHE A 607 -5.19 -10.94 -4.62
N ALA A 608 -5.76 -11.91 -3.91
CA ALA A 608 -7.16 -11.91 -3.50
C ALA A 608 -7.44 -10.96 -2.32
N CYS A 609 -6.63 -11.01 -1.27
CA CYS A 609 -6.81 -10.18 -0.07
C CYS A 609 -6.62 -8.69 -0.38
N SER A 610 -5.69 -8.35 -1.28
CA SER A 610 -5.57 -6.97 -1.78
C SER A 610 -6.78 -6.50 -2.58
N ARG A 611 -7.65 -7.39 -3.04
CA ARG A 611 -8.83 -7.05 -3.84
C ARG A 611 -10.14 -7.33 -3.11
N GLY A 612 -10.07 -7.41 -1.78
CA GLY A 612 -11.24 -7.53 -0.90
C GLY A 612 -11.80 -8.94 -0.76
N TYR A 613 -11.11 -9.96 -1.27
CA TYR A 613 -11.47 -11.36 -1.05
C TYR A 613 -10.38 -12.05 -0.22
N CYS A 614 -10.53 -12.08 1.10
CA CYS A 614 -9.57 -12.70 2.02
C CYS A 614 -10.24 -13.77 2.89
N PRO A 615 -10.44 -14.99 2.36
CA PRO A 615 -11.10 -16.06 3.10
C PRO A 615 -10.25 -16.48 4.32
N GLY A 616 -10.77 -16.23 5.53
CA GLY A 616 -10.03 -16.41 6.79
C GLY A 616 -9.75 -17.86 7.21
N ASP A 617 -10.19 -18.83 6.41
CA ASP A 617 -9.86 -20.25 6.52
C ASP A 617 -8.70 -20.67 5.58
N ALA A 618 -8.37 -19.85 4.57
CA ALA A 618 -7.25 -20.09 3.64
C ALA A 618 -6.14 -19.03 3.73
N CYS A 619 -6.49 -17.77 4.01
CA CYS A 619 -5.57 -16.65 4.05
C CYS A 619 -5.57 -15.94 5.42
N LYS A 620 -4.38 -15.54 5.86
CA LYS A 620 -4.16 -14.65 6.98
C LYS A 620 -4.00 -13.25 6.41
N LEU A 621 -4.88 -12.34 6.83
CA LEU A 621 -4.75 -10.93 6.49
C LEU A 621 -3.43 -10.40 7.07
N ASP A 622 -2.61 -9.79 6.23
CA ASP A 622 -1.37 -9.14 6.63
C ASP A 622 -1.39 -7.65 6.27
N TYR A 623 -0.71 -6.87 7.11
CA TYR A 623 -0.48 -5.44 6.92
C TYR A 623 1.02 -5.23 6.81
N PRO A 624 1.60 -5.49 5.63
CA PRO A 624 3.04 -5.47 5.44
C PRO A 624 3.63 -4.16 5.97
N ILE A 625 4.72 -4.32 6.71
CA ILE A 625 5.46 -3.22 7.30
C ILE A 625 6.52 -2.85 6.27
N GLU A 626 6.47 -1.61 5.81
CA GLU A 626 7.45 -1.09 4.86
C GLU A 626 8.87 -1.22 5.42
N GLU A 627 9.86 -1.38 4.53
CA GLU A 627 11.26 -1.45 4.92
C GLU A 627 11.65 -0.15 5.65
N GLY A 628 12.09 -0.27 6.92
CA GLY A 628 12.37 0.88 7.80
C GLY A 628 11.22 1.31 8.73
N ASP A 629 10.03 0.69 8.61
CA ASP A 629 8.86 0.97 9.46
C ASP A 629 8.65 -0.04 10.60
N THR A 630 9.59 -0.94 10.84
CA THR A 630 9.53 -1.97 11.90
C THR A 630 9.75 -1.37 13.29
N CYS A 631 9.11 -1.93 14.31
CA CYS A 631 9.29 -1.50 15.70
C CYS A 631 10.77 -1.54 16.11
N ASP A 632 11.25 -0.44 16.70
CA ASP A 632 12.58 -0.31 17.26
C ASP A 632 12.46 0.02 18.75
N THR A 633 12.98 -0.86 19.60
CA THR A 633 12.97 -0.64 21.07
C THR A 633 13.82 0.56 21.50
N ASN A 634 14.70 1.06 20.64
CA ASN A 634 15.46 2.29 20.90
C ASN A 634 14.59 3.56 20.81
N ASP A 635 13.42 3.49 20.17
CA ASP A 635 12.46 4.59 20.17
C ASP A 635 11.67 4.67 21.51
N ASN A 636 11.85 3.72 22.43
CA ASN A 636 11.08 3.69 23.68
C ASN A 636 11.47 4.84 24.62
N THR A 637 10.47 5.52 25.17
CA THR A 637 10.64 6.68 26.05
C THR A 637 9.93 6.56 27.39
N PHE A 638 9.13 5.51 27.59
CA PHE A 638 8.39 5.30 28.83
C PHE A 638 9.30 5.33 30.06
N SER A 639 8.99 6.19 31.03
CA SER A 639 9.77 6.30 32.26
C SER A 639 9.42 5.18 33.24
N ARG A 640 10.42 4.61 33.92
CA ARG A 640 10.19 3.64 35.02
C ARG A 640 10.19 4.29 36.41
N GLU A 641 10.19 5.62 36.46
CA GLU A 641 10.07 6.38 37.70
C GLU A 641 8.71 6.13 38.35
N ALA A 642 8.70 5.87 39.66
CA ALA A 642 7.46 5.79 40.43
C ALA A 642 6.96 7.20 40.72
N MET A 643 5.68 7.45 40.43
CA MET A 643 5.05 8.71 40.80
C MET A 643 4.83 8.79 42.32
N PRO A 644 4.87 9.99 42.92
CA PRO A 644 4.56 10.16 44.34
C PRO A 644 3.19 9.60 44.70
N GLY A 645 3.01 9.23 45.98
CA GLY A 645 1.73 8.81 46.50
C GLY A 645 0.64 9.86 46.28
N VAL A 646 -0.60 9.39 46.13
CA VAL A 646 -1.77 10.20 45.82
C VAL A 646 -2.66 10.32 47.06
N GLU A 647 -3.34 11.46 47.20
CA GLU A 647 -4.32 11.69 48.26
C GLU A 647 -5.74 11.54 47.70
N HIS A 648 -6.66 11.07 48.54
CA HIS A 648 -8.00 10.67 48.12
C HIS A 648 -9.07 11.37 48.96
N ALA A 649 -10.12 11.85 48.30
CA ALA A 649 -11.30 12.34 48.98
C ALA A 649 -12.02 11.18 49.70
N VAL A 650 -12.29 11.34 51.00
CA VAL A 650 -13.13 10.43 51.79
C VAL A 650 -14.56 11.00 51.80
N TYR A 651 -15.31 10.74 50.72
CA TYR A 651 -16.68 11.23 50.51
C TYR A 651 -16.83 12.77 50.47
N PRO A 652 -17.71 13.34 49.63
CA PRO A 652 -17.66 14.76 49.25
C PRO A 652 -18.19 15.76 50.31
N LEU A 653 -18.05 15.49 51.61
CA LEU A 653 -18.67 16.29 52.68
C LEU A 653 -17.70 17.12 53.53
N VAL A 654 -16.39 17.07 53.27
CA VAL A 654 -15.42 17.89 54.00
C VAL A 654 -15.00 19.08 53.14
N ASP A 655 -15.50 20.26 53.48
CA ASP A 655 -15.05 21.53 52.90
C ASP A 655 -13.63 21.81 53.42
N THR A 656 -12.64 21.54 52.57
CA THR A 656 -11.23 21.82 52.84
C THR A 656 -10.74 22.94 51.93
N ASN A 657 -9.56 23.47 52.26
CA ASN A 657 -8.90 24.42 51.38
C ASN A 657 -8.08 23.74 50.28
N THR A 658 -8.14 22.40 50.15
CA THR A 658 -7.27 21.60 49.29
C THR A 658 -7.95 21.25 47.97
N TYR A 659 -7.23 21.39 46.87
CA TYR A 659 -7.70 21.14 45.51
C TYR A 659 -6.59 20.52 44.67
N TYR A 660 -6.94 19.74 43.64
CA TYR A 660 -5.96 19.00 42.88
C TYR A 660 -6.04 19.26 41.37
N MET A 661 -4.87 19.37 40.73
CA MET A 661 -4.71 19.39 39.28
C MET A 661 -3.95 18.15 38.83
N THR A 662 -4.62 17.23 38.15
CA THR A 662 -4.00 16.05 37.55
C THR A 662 -3.55 16.38 36.13
N ILE A 663 -2.26 16.20 35.86
CA ILE A 663 -1.68 16.36 34.52
C ILE A 663 -1.20 14.99 34.04
N VAL A 664 -1.71 14.56 32.88
CA VAL A 664 -1.40 13.29 32.23
C VAL A 664 -0.49 13.55 31.02
N ASN A 665 0.74 13.04 31.09
CA ASN A 665 1.76 13.20 30.06
C ASN A 665 1.91 11.91 29.23
N LEU A 666 1.26 11.86 28.07
CA LEU A 666 1.39 10.78 27.09
C LEU A 666 2.20 11.23 25.87
N THR A 667 3.25 12.03 26.13
CA THR A 667 4.25 12.48 25.15
C THR A 667 5.59 11.78 25.41
N PRO A 668 6.51 11.73 24.43
CA PRO A 668 7.85 11.19 24.66
C PRO A 668 8.77 12.11 25.48
N TYR A 669 8.25 13.25 25.96
CA TYR A 669 9.04 14.28 26.63
C TYR A 669 8.72 14.34 28.12
N ARG A 670 9.72 14.63 28.95
CA ARG A 670 9.49 14.94 30.37
C ARG A 670 8.94 16.36 30.51
N PHE A 671 7.92 16.54 31.34
CA PHE A 671 7.52 17.86 31.82
C PHE A 671 8.27 18.13 33.12
N ARG A 672 9.28 19.00 33.07
CA ARG A 672 10.08 19.36 34.23
C ARG A 672 9.50 20.59 34.89
N TYR A 673 9.20 20.49 36.19
CA TYR A 673 8.64 21.60 36.96
C TYR A 673 9.71 22.65 37.26
N LEU A 674 9.43 23.89 36.91
CA LEU A 674 10.33 25.03 37.09
C LEU A 674 10.02 25.74 38.41
N LYS A 675 10.49 25.15 39.52
CA LYS A 675 10.25 25.67 40.87
C LYS A 675 10.64 27.15 41.03
N ASP A 676 11.77 27.57 40.47
CA ASP A 676 12.29 28.94 40.63
C ASP A 676 11.50 30.01 39.84
N ARG A 677 10.69 29.58 38.86
CA ARG A 677 9.80 30.43 38.07
C ARG A 677 8.34 30.35 38.50
N SER A 678 8.04 29.45 39.42
CA SER A 678 6.69 29.23 39.93
C SER A 678 6.46 30.07 41.18
N HIS A 679 5.32 30.73 41.24
CA HIS A 679 5.04 31.76 42.24
C HIS A 679 3.64 31.56 42.80
N TYR A 680 3.50 31.70 44.11
CA TYR A 680 2.23 31.50 44.81
C TYR A 680 2.00 32.66 45.78
N TYR A 681 0.83 33.28 45.70
CA TYR A 681 0.38 34.41 46.50
C TYR A 681 -0.93 34.04 47.18
N GLN A 682 -0.90 33.96 48.52
CA GLN A 682 -2.02 33.54 49.37
C GLN A 682 -2.55 32.11 49.10
N VAL A 683 -1.87 31.38 48.22
CA VAL A 683 -2.09 29.95 47.94
C VAL A 683 -0.80 29.17 48.22
N HIS A 684 -0.92 27.89 48.54
CA HIS A 684 0.20 26.95 48.63
C HIS A 684 0.08 25.94 47.49
N GLY A 685 1.18 25.67 46.76
CA GLY A 685 1.18 24.74 45.64
C GLY A 685 2.31 23.72 45.73
N GLU A 686 1.96 22.44 45.57
CA GLU A 686 2.88 21.31 45.49
C GLU A 686 2.81 20.66 44.10
N PHE A 687 3.65 21.16 43.21
CA PHE A 687 3.84 20.63 41.85
C PHE A 687 5.19 19.93 41.72
N GLY A 688 5.33 19.06 40.72
CA GLY A 688 6.61 18.43 40.40
C GLY A 688 6.64 17.80 39.02
N ASP A 689 7.78 17.20 38.69
CA ASP A 689 8.03 16.58 37.39
C ASP A 689 6.99 15.51 37.03
N ILE A 690 6.72 15.42 35.73
CA ILE A 690 5.81 14.44 35.12
C ILE A 690 6.56 13.75 33.98
N PRO A 691 7.14 12.58 34.24
CA PRO A 691 7.88 11.82 33.23
C PRO A 691 6.97 11.35 32.07
N PRO A 692 7.57 10.97 30.91
CA PRO A 692 6.84 10.36 29.80
C PRO A 692 6.04 9.12 30.24
N GLY A 693 4.76 9.07 29.91
CA GLY A 693 3.87 7.95 30.19
C GLY A 693 3.17 7.98 31.54
N HIS A 694 3.32 9.05 32.32
CA HIS A 694 2.81 9.14 33.68
C HIS A 694 1.75 10.23 33.86
N ALA A 695 0.99 10.09 34.95
CA ALA A 695 0.09 11.12 35.46
C ALA A 695 0.57 11.59 36.84
N ARG A 696 0.40 12.89 37.12
CA ARG A 696 0.69 13.46 38.44
C ARG A 696 -0.50 14.25 38.95
N GLN A 697 -0.96 13.93 40.16
CA GLN A 697 -1.84 14.79 40.95
C GLN A 697 -0.99 15.87 41.62
N ASN A 698 -1.27 17.14 41.35
CA ASN A 698 -0.58 18.28 41.96
C ASN A 698 -1.54 18.96 42.93
N LEU A 699 -1.07 19.34 44.11
CA LEU A 699 -1.87 19.91 45.18
C LEU A 699 -1.83 21.44 45.16
N VAL A 700 -2.98 22.07 45.41
CA VAL A 700 -3.11 23.50 45.64
C VAL A 700 -4.03 23.76 46.82
N GLU A 701 -3.55 24.51 47.81
CA GLU A 701 -4.35 24.99 48.94
C GLU A 701 -4.64 26.49 48.80
N PHE A 702 -5.91 26.87 48.87
CA PHE A 702 -6.36 28.27 48.80
C PHE A 702 -6.57 28.89 50.20
N GLY A 703 -6.52 30.22 50.30
CA GLY A 703 -6.82 30.96 51.52
C GLY A 703 -5.83 30.74 52.68
N VAL A 704 -4.55 30.57 52.37
CA VAL A 704 -3.49 30.36 53.36
C VAL A 704 -3.20 31.69 54.09
N GLY A 705 -3.19 31.67 55.44
CA GLY A 705 -2.78 32.83 56.26
C GLY A 705 -3.90 33.76 56.78
N GLY A 706 -5.18 33.44 56.57
CA GLY A 706 -6.31 34.19 57.14
C GLY A 706 -6.64 35.51 56.44
N GLU A 707 -6.07 35.73 55.26
CA GLU A 707 -6.27 36.91 54.41
C GLU A 707 -7.55 36.78 53.54
N SER A 708 -7.93 37.85 52.81
CA SER A 708 -9.13 37.82 51.96
C SER A 708 -8.93 36.86 50.78
N ARG A 709 -9.86 35.92 50.57
CA ARG A 709 -9.79 34.94 49.45
C ARG A 709 -10.07 35.54 48.07
N VAL A 710 -10.23 36.86 47.96
CA VAL A 710 -10.64 37.54 46.72
C VAL A 710 -9.48 37.65 45.73
N ASP A 711 -8.23 37.64 46.20
CA ASP A 711 -7.02 37.82 45.39
C ASP A 711 -6.01 36.64 45.45
N ASP A 712 -6.44 35.46 45.90
CA ASP A 712 -5.66 34.21 45.87
C ASP A 712 -5.20 33.89 44.43
N ASN A 713 -3.88 33.75 44.21
CA ASN A 713 -3.29 33.51 42.89
C ASN A 713 -1.97 32.71 42.97
N GLY A 714 -1.75 31.78 42.04
CA GLY A 714 -0.48 31.09 41.88
C GLY A 714 -0.26 30.53 40.49
N GLU A 715 1.00 30.34 40.09
CA GLU A 715 1.40 29.86 38.77
C GLU A 715 2.52 28.81 38.88
N ALA A 716 2.31 27.67 38.24
CA ALA A 716 3.24 26.56 38.16
C ALA A 716 3.73 26.40 36.71
N TYR A 717 5.03 26.63 36.47
CA TYR A 717 5.63 26.57 35.13
C TYR A 717 6.31 25.24 34.86
N PHE A 718 6.20 24.77 33.62
CA PHE A 718 6.78 23.52 33.14
C PHE A 718 7.54 23.75 31.84
N GLU A 719 8.76 23.23 31.77
CA GLU A 719 9.43 23.04 30.48
C GLU A 719 9.19 21.63 29.95
N VAL A 720 9.22 21.51 28.63
CA VAL A 720 9.15 20.20 27.95
C VAL A 720 10.54 19.83 27.45
N VAL A 721 11.20 18.96 28.22
CA VAL A 721 12.60 18.59 28.03
C VAL A 721 12.82 18.02 26.64
N GLY A 722 13.81 18.57 25.92
CA GLY A 722 14.13 18.16 24.55
C GLY A 722 13.37 18.93 23.46
N THR A 723 12.55 19.91 23.84
CA THR A 723 11.85 20.81 22.92
C THR A 723 12.12 22.29 23.28
N SER A 724 11.55 23.21 22.50
CA SER A 724 11.55 24.65 22.83
C SER A 724 10.29 25.10 23.58
N ARG A 725 9.46 24.15 24.01
CA ARG A 725 8.11 24.42 24.53
C ARG A 725 8.10 24.54 26.05
N GLU A 726 7.25 25.44 26.54
CA GLU A 726 6.92 25.61 27.95
C GLU A 726 5.42 25.86 28.10
N PHE A 727 4.84 25.40 29.20
CA PHE A 727 3.46 25.69 29.56
C PHE A 727 3.36 25.99 31.05
N HIS A 728 2.21 26.51 31.48
CA HIS A 728 1.98 26.74 32.91
C HIS A 728 0.53 26.47 33.29
N VAL A 729 0.34 26.19 34.58
CA VAL A 729 -0.96 26.08 35.22
C VAL A 729 -1.10 27.19 36.24
N LYS A 730 -2.20 27.92 36.19
CA LYS A 730 -2.54 28.97 37.14
C LYS A 730 -3.66 28.50 38.07
N ALA A 731 -3.52 28.81 39.35
CA ALA A 731 -4.56 28.72 40.37
C ALA A 731 -5.04 30.14 40.70
N THR A 732 -6.34 30.42 40.65
CA THR A 732 -6.89 31.76 40.91
C THR A 732 -8.30 31.71 41.48
N THR A 733 -8.84 32.85 41.89
CA THR A 733 -10.19 32.99 42.46
C THR A 733 -11.02 34.07 41.77
N HIS A 734 -12.33 33.82 41.61
CA HIS A 734 -13.29 34.72 40.97
C HIS A 734 -14.47 35.02 41.91
N TYR A 735 -14.31 35.96 42.85
CA TYR A 735 -15.37 36.36 43.77
C TYR A 735 -16.18 37.57 43.25
N PRO A 736 -17.51 37.63 43.47
CA PRO A 736 -18.36 36.59 44.05
C PRO A 736 -18.81 35.55 42.99
N HIS A 737 -18.50 34.27 43.21
CA HIS A 737 -19.03 33.13 42.44
C HIS A 737 -19.34 31.97 43.39
N SER A 738 -20.29 31.09 43.05
CA SER A 738 -20.70 29.95 43.89
C SER A 738 -19.58 28.92 44.09
N ARG A 739 -18.74 28.76 43.07
CA ARG A 739 -17.46 28.03 43.11
C ARG A 739 -16.39 29.00 42.67
N PRO A 740 -15.67 29.69 43.56
CA PRO A 740 -14.79 30.78 43.16
C PRO A 740 -13.40 30.32 42.70
N GLN A 741 -12.90 29.16 43.14
CA GLN A 741 -11.57 28.65 42.77
C GLN A 741 -11.51 28.19 41.30
N ARG A 742 -10.39 28.45 40.64
CA ARG A 742 -10.15 28.15 39.21
C ARG A 742 -8.78 27.54 39.00
N PHE A 743 -8.70 26.62 38.04
CA PHE A 743 -7.44 26.27 37.38
C PHE A 743 -7.45 26.77 35.95
N VAL A 744 -6.34 27.34 35.48
CA VAL A 744 -6.17 27.74 34.08
C VAL A 744 -4.96 27.00 33.53
N VAL A 745 -5.17 26.19 32.49
CA VAL A 745 -4.07 25.53 31.76
C VAL A 745 -3.77 26.35 30.53
N ASN A 746 -2.57 26.92 30.46
CA ASN A 746 -2.13 27.77 29.37
C ASN A 746 -1.06 27.05 28.52
N LEU A 747 -1.42 26.75 27.28
CA LEU A 747 -0.54 26.21 26.24
C LEU A 747 -0.29 27.23 25.11
N ASP A 748 -0.51 28.53 25.35
CA ASP A 748 -0.34 29.57 24.31
C ASP A 748 1.11 29.62 23.79
N GLY A 749 2.09 29.31 24.65
CA GLY A 749 3.50 29.15 24.25
C GLY A 749 3.74 28.03 23.22
N TRP A 750 2.77 27.15 23.04
CA TRP A 750 2.75 26.08 22.05
C TRP A 750 1.86 26.43 20.85
N GLY A 751 1.09 27.51 20.94
CA GLY A 751 0.02 27.85 20.01
C GLY A 751 -1.22 26.97 20.15
N LEU A 752 -1.43 26.31 21.31
CA LEU A 752 -2.52 25.36 21.53
C LEU A 752 -3.65 25.93 22.43
N GLY A 753 -3.58 27.22 22.71
CA GLY A 753 -4.61 27.94 23.46
C GLY A 753 -4.60 27.69 24.96
N THR A 754 -5.67 28.17 25.60
CA THR A 754 -5.80 28.20 27.06
C THR A 754 -7.22 27.82 27.48
N ARG A 755 -7.35 27.09 28.59
CA ARG A 755 -8.64 26.80 29.21
C ARG A 755 -8.65 27.08 30.71
N GLU A 756 -9.66 27.82 31.13
CA GLU A 756 -10.06 27.95 32.51
C GLU A 756 -11.08 26.87 32.87
N TYR A 757 -10.83 26.21 33.99
CA TYR A 757 -11.63 25.14 34.57
C TYR A 757 -12.30 25.64 35.85
N GLU A 758 -13.62 25.43 35.93
CA GLU A 758 -14.33 25.48 37.21
C GLU A 758 -13.95 24.25 38.03
N ILE A 759 -13.57 24.45 39.30
CA ILE A 759 -13.23 23.35 40.18
C ILE A 759 -14.52 22.80 40.81
N PRO A 760 -14.81 21.49 40.72
CA PRO A 760 -16.10 20.99 41.14
C PRO A 760 -16.37 21.00 42.65
N GLY A 761 -15.32 20.90 43.46
CA GLY A 761 -15.34 20.93 44.92
C GLY A 761 -13.95 20.79 45.52
N SER A 762 -13.82 20.96 46.84
CA SER A 762 -12.59 20.64 47.58
C SER A 762 -12.28 19.14 47.47
N GLU A 763 -11.00 18.78 47.53
CA GLU A 763 -10.48 17.41 47.40
C GLU A 763 -10.79 16.74 46.03
N VAL A 764 -11.40 17.44 45.07
CA VAL A 764 -11.70 16.91 43.72
C VAL A 764 -10.62 17.34 42.75
N SER A 765 -10.15 16.41 41.91
CA SER A 765 -9.14 16.72 40.89
C SER A 765 -9.75 17.17 39.56
N VAL A 766 -9.21 18.26 39.01
CA VAL A 766 -9.37 18.63 37.59
C VAL A 766 -8.28 17.96 36.77
N THR A 767 -8.62 17.42 35.61
CA THR A 767 -7.68 16.67 34.76
C THR A 767 -7.33 17.41 33.48
N PHE A 768 -6.04 17.42 33.14
CA PHE A 768 -5.53 17.78 31.82
C PHE A 768 -4.75 16.61 31.22
N VAL A 769 -5.04 16.28 29.95
CA VAL A 769 -4.40 15.20 29.21
C VAL A 769 -3.77 15.77 27.95
N ILE A 770 -2.53 15.37 27.65
CA ILE A 770 -1.85 15.71 26.41
C ILE A 770 -1.06 14.52 25.86
N THR A 771 -1.06 14.36 24.54
CA THR A 771 -0.27 13.38 23.80
C THR A 771 0.25 13.99 22.50
N GLY A 772 1.23 13.34 21.86
CA GLY A 772 1.83 13.80 20.62
C GLY A 772 3.33 14.09 20.71
N SER A 773 3.89 14.65 19.65
CA SER A 773 5.30 15.05 19.57
C SER A 773 5.54 16.20 18.59
N GLU A 774 6.75 16.76 18.54
CA GLU A 774 7.11 17.77 17.53
C GLU A 774 6.99 17.22 16.08
N SER A 775 7.24 15.91 15.88
CA SER A 775 7.14 15.26 14.56
C SER A 775 5.70 14.89 14.19
N TYR A 776 4.90 14.47 15.16
CA TYR A 776 3.54 13.98 14.95
C TYR A 776 2.50 15.10 15.00
N GLY A 777 2.76 16.13 15.83
CA GLY A 777 1.81 17.13 16.34
C GLY A 777 1.15 16.69 17.64
N TYR A 778 0.41 17.61 18.28
CA TYR A 778 -0.12 17.44 19.64
C TYR A 778 -1.65 17.40 19.67
N HIS A 779 -2.18 16.57 20.58
CA HIS A 779 -3.60 16.49 20.94
C HIS A 779 -3.73 16.68 22.45
N HIS A 780 -4.74 17.43 22.89
CA HIS A 780 -4.88 17.82 24.30
C HIS A 780 -6.35 17.99 24.71
N SER A 781 -6.61 17.93 26.03
CA SER A 781 -7.97 17.97 26.58
C SER A 781 -8.50 19.39 26.88
N LEU A 782 -7.93 20.43 26.27
CA LEU A 782 -8.48 21.78 26.43
C LEU A 782 -9.77 21.95 25.63
N THR A 783 -9.92 21.33 24.46
CA THR A 783 -11.11 21.46 23.62
C THR A 783 -11.47 20.14 22.95
N LEU A 784 -12.74 19.96 22.62
CA LEU A 784 -13.22 18.86 21.78
C LEU A 784 -12.65 18.94 20.35
N ASP A 785 -12.13 20.08 19.90
CA ASP A 785 -11.56 20.17 18.54
C ASP A 785 -10.15 19.57 18.44
N SER A 786 -9.48 19.40 19.59
CA SER A 786 -8.09 18.95 19.64
C SER A 786 -7.95 17.44 19.45
N SER A 787 -8.99 16.66 19.78
CA SER A 787 -9.05 15.22 19.49
C SER A 787 -10.17 14.94 18.48
N PRO A 788 -9.92 14.20 17.38
CA PRO A 788 -10.97 13.92 16.40
C PRO A 788 -12.11 13.07 16.97
N GLU A 789 -13.36 13.31 16.55
CA GLU A 789 -14.51 12.43 16.89
C GLU A 789 -14.27 10.99 16.42
N GLY A 790 -13.77 10.83 15.19
CA GLY A 790 -13.28 9.58 14.61
C GLY A 790 -11.84 9.27 15.00
N TRP A 791 -11.59 9.14 16.31
CA TRP A 791 -10.23 9.01 16.82
C TRP A 791 -9.55 7.72 16.36
N MET A 792 -10.27 6.59 16.24
CA MET A 792 -9.66 5.31 15.80
C MET A 792 -9.20 5.43 14.34
N GLY A 793 -10.05 5.96 13.46
CA GLY A 793 -9.72 6.23 12.06
C GLY A 793 -8.58 7.24 11.91
N SER A 794 -8.50 8.23 12.81
CA SER A 794 -7.39 9.19 12.83
C SER A 794 -6.03 8.50 13.06
N ILE A 795 -5.99 7.46 13.88
CA ILE A 795 -4.77 6.68 14.20
C ILE A 795 -4.73 5.29 13.58
N ARG A 796 -5.53 5.05 12.52
CA ARG A 796 -5.66 3.74 11.86
C ARG A 796 -4.31 3.05 11.64
N GLU A 797 -3.31 3.77 11.14
CA GLU A 797 -1.99 3.20 10.84
C GLU A 797 -1.24 2.69 12.09
N ALA A 798 -1.50 3.28 13.26
CA ALA A 798 -0.93 2.83 14.52
C ALA A 798 -1.64 1.58 15.08
N ILE A 799 -2.95 1.42 14.84
CA ILE A 799 -3.77 0.38 15.48
C ILE A 799 -4.18 -0.76 14.56
N LYS A 800 -4.17 -0.61 13.22
CA LYS A 800 -4.68 -1.61 12.26
C LYS A 800 -4.00 -2.98 12.38
N GLY A 801 -2.71 -2.98 12.71
CA GLY A 801 -1.91 -4.21 12.91
C GLY A 801 -1.96 -4.78 14.33
N ARG A 802 -2.72 -4.19 15.26
CA ARG A 802 -2.86 -4.67 16.63
C ARG A 802 -4.04 -5.63 16.75
N GLN A 803 -3.96 -6.58 17.67
CA GLN A 803 -5.14 -7.38 18.03
C GLN A 803 -6.16 -6.51 18.77
N VAL A 804 -7.46 -6.82 18.63
CA VAL A 804 -8.54 -6.06 19.29
C VAL A 804 -8.31 -5.90 20.80
N LYS A 805 -7.81 -6.94 21.48
CA LYS A 805 -7.50 -6.88 22.93
C LYS A 805 -6.38 -5.90 23.32
N HIS A 806 -5.57 -5.46 22.35
CA HIS A 806 -4.46 -4.52 22.58
C HIS A 806 -4.78 -3.08 22.19
N VAL A 807 -6.02 -2.80 21.75
CA VAL A 807 -6.49 -1.45 21.46
C VAL A 807 -7.31 -0.95 22.64
N ILE A 808 -6.88 0.15 23.24
CA ILE A 808 -7.48 0.69 24.47
C ILE A 808 -8.66 1.56 24.08
N VAL A 809 -9.86 1.28 24.59
CA VAL A 809 -11.09 2.00 24.22
C VAL A 809 -11.85 2.51 25.44
N PRO A 810 -12.44 3.71 25.40
CA PRO A 810 -13.40 4.13 26.41
C PRO A 810 -14.69 3.32 26.31
N GLY A 811 -15.27 2.98 27.46
CA GLY A 811 -16.52 2.25 27.56
C GLY A 811 -17.55 2.96 28.42
N ALA A 812 -18.82 2.89 28.01
CA ALA A 812 -19.95 3.41 28.76
C ALA A 812 -20.68 2.28 29.50
N HIS A 813 -20.76 2.38 30.82
CA HIS A 813 -21.53 1.46 31.67
C HIS A 813 -23.02 1.83 31.65
N ASP A 814 -23.88 0.81 31.56
CA ASP A 814 -25.33 0.97 31.44
C ASP A 814 -25.74 2.08 30.45
N SER A 815 -25.13 2.02 29.28
CA SER A 815 -24.99 3.17 28.39
C SER A 815 -26.30 3.76 27.87
N GLY A 816 -27.41 3.00 27.95
CA GLY A 816 -28.76 3.49 27.63
C GLY A 816 -29.42 4.31 28.75
N MET A 817 -28.84 4.37 29.95
CA MET A 817 -29.38 5.13 31.09
C MET A 817 -28.94 6.59 31.07
N SER A 818 -29.17 7.26 29.95
CA SER A 818 -28.97 8.71 29.79
C SER A 818 -30.16 9.54 30.29
N THR A 819 -31.27 8.86 30.57
CA THR A 819 -32.51 9.40 31.12
C THR A 819 -33.14 8.33 31.99
N ILE A 820 -34.01 8.73 32.91
CA ILE A 820 -34.95 7.80 33.56
C ILE A 820 -36.21 7.72 32.72
N GLY A 821 -36.44 6.56 32.12
CA GLY A 821 -37.53 6.24 31.20
C GLY A 821 -38.88 6.03 31.88
N LYS A 822 -39.81 5.47 31.11
CA LYS A 822 -41.23 5.33 31.44
C LYS A 822 -41.49 4.30 32.54
N TYR A 823 -40.75 3.20 32.54
CA TYR A 823 -40.92 2.06 33.45
C TYR A 823 -39.97 2.18 34.64
N LYS A 824 -40.50 2.13 35.86
CA LYS A 824 -39.74 2.35 37.10
C LYS A 824 -40.22 1.41 38.20
N TRP A 825 -39.29 0.86 38.95
CA TRP A 825 -39.51 0.10 40.17
C TRP A 825 -38.66 0.73 41.28
N GLY A 826 -39.03 1.93 41.70
CA GLY A 826 -38.30 2.68 42.73
C GLY A 826 -37.05 3.43 42.24
N GLY A 827 -36.56 3.15 41.03
CA GLY A 827 -35.40 3.84 40.46
C GLY A 827 -35.66 5.30 40.11
N VAL A 828 -34.69 6.16 40.46
CA VAL A 828 -34.66 7.60 40.20
C VAL A 828 -33.31 7.99 39.57
N ALA A 829 -33.17 9.26 39.18
CA ALA A 829 -31.92 9.73 38.56
C ALA A 829 -30.71 9.53 39.50
N ALA A 830 -30.91 9.76 40.80
CA ALA A 830 -29.86 9.66 41.81
C ALA A 830 -29.25 8.25 41.95
N ASP A 831 -30.00 7.18 41.75
CA ASP A 831 -29.56 5.81 42.02
C ASP A 831 -29.53 4.89 40.79
N THR A 832 -30.10 5.33 39.66
CA THR A 832 -30.27 4.48 38.48
C THR A 832 -29.70 5.08 37.20
N GLN A 833 -29.61 6.41 37.08
CA GLN A 833 -29.06 7.04 35.88
C GLN A 833 -27.52 6.97 35.91
N THR A 834 -26.91 6.42 34.87
CA THR A 834 -25.44 6.23 34.79
C THR A 834 -24.78 7.09 33.72
N GLN A 835 -25.56 7.69 32.81
CA GLN A 835 -25.03 8.55 31.75
C GLN A 835 -25.77 9.89 31.70
N ALA A 836 -25.10 10.92 31.19
CA ALA A 836 -25.69 12.24 30.97
C ALA A 836 -26.19 12.46 29.54
N TYR A 837 -25.57 11.79 28.58
CA TYR A 837 -25.79 12.00 27.15
C TYR A 837 -26.28 10.72 26.48
N GLY A 838 -27.06 10.84 25.40
CA GLY A 838 -27.44 9.69 24.57
C GLY A 838 -26.24 9.09 23.82
N ILE A 839 -26.46 7.93 23.19
CA ILE A 839 -25.41 7.10 22.57
C ILE A 839 -24.55 7.85 21.55
N GLU A 840 -25.15 8.64 20.65
CA GLU A 840 -24.41 9.42 19.64
C GLU A 840 -23.38 10.36 20.28
N LYS A 841 -23.78 11.08 21.33
CA LYS A 841 -22.89 12.00 22.05
C LYS A 841 -21.84 11.25 22.87
N GLN A 842 -22.17 10.10 23.45
CA GLN A 842 -21.16 9.23 24.09
C GLN A 842 -20.10 8.78 23.07
N LEU A 843 -20.50 8.46 21.83
CA LEU A 843 -19.58 8.14 20.72
C LEU A 843 -18.71 9.34 20.35
N GLN A 844 -19.28 10.54 20.24
CA GLN A 844 -18.53 11.78 20.00
C GLN A 844 -17.49 12.05 21.10
N LEU A 845 -17.82 11.72 22.35
CA LEU A 845 -16.92 11.82 23.52
C LEU A 845 -15.89 10.68 23.62
N GLY A 846 -15.86 9.78 22.63
CA GLY A 846 -14.80 8.79 22.46
C GLY A 846 -15.17 7.36 22.81
N ALA A 847 -16.35 7.09 23.37
CA ALA A 847 -16.78 5.72 23.71
C ALA A 847 -16.82 4.82 22.48
N ARG A 848 -16.33 3.58 22.61
CA ARG A 848 -16.40 2.55 21.56
C ARG A 848 -16.82 1.18 22.11
N TYR A 849 -17.09 1.10 23.40
CA TYR A 849 -17.60 -0.07 24.07
C TYR A 849 -18.86 0.30 24.87
N PHE A 850 -19.97 -0.40 24.66
CA PHE A 850 -21.25 -0.07 25.26
C PHE A 850 -21.79 -1.29 25.99
N ASP A 851 -21.94 -1.19 27.32
CA ASP A 851 -22.71 -2.15 28.11
C ASP A 851 -24.20 -1.77 28.02
N LEU A 852 -25.03 -2.69 27.55
CA LEU A 852 -26.46 -2.47 27.29
C LEU A 852 -27.26 -3.64 27.87
N ARG A 853 -28.38 -3.32 28.54
CA ARG A 853 -29.27 -4.31 29.13
C ARG A 853 -30.67 -4.20 28.53
N PRO A 854 -30.89 -4.73 27.32
CA PRO A 854 -32.17 -4.60 26.63
C PRO A 854 -33.22 -5.49 27.30
N ALA A 855 -34.39 -4.93 27.58
CA ALA A 855 -35.55 -5.70 28.00
C ALA A 855 -36.80 -5.26 27.25
N ARG A 856 -37.72 -6.22 27.10
CA ARG A 856 -39.02 -5.99 26.48
C ARG A 856 -40.02 -5.55 27.54
N VAL A 857 -40.90 -4.63 27.18
CA VAL A 857 -41.98 -4.12 28.03
C VAL A 857 -43.34 -4.46 27.41
N PRO A 858 -44.47 -4.36 28.15
CA PRO A 858 -45.75 -4.93 27.74
C PRO A 858 -46.24 -4.48 26.36
N ALA A 859 -47.04 -5.33 25.70
CA ALA A 859 -47.51 -5.18 24.32
C ALA A 859 -48.13 -3.80 23.96
N SER A 860 -48.60 -3.05 24.97
CA SER A 860 -49.09 -1.66 24.83
C SER A 860 -48.05 -0.65 24.32
N ASP A 861 -46.75 -0.98 24.33
CA ASP A 861 -45.67 -0.11 23.82
C ASP A 861 -45.21 -0.52 22.41
N ASN A 862 -46.11 -1.12 21.62
CA ASN A 862 -45.85 -1.67 20.29
C ASN A 862 -44.71 -2.73 20.24
N GLY A 863 -44.34 -3.30 21.38
CA GLY A 863 -43.23 -4.26 21.48
C GLY A 863 -41.84 -3.64 21.32
N GLU A 864 -41.68 -2.34 21.63
CA GLU A 864 -40.37 -1.68 21.69
C GLU A 864 -39.49 -2.26 22.81
N PHE A 865 -38.18 -2.26 22.58
CA PHE A 865 -37.18 -2.64 23.59
C PHE A 865 -36.64 -1.39 24.27
N HIS A 866 -36.52 -1.44 25.59
CA HIS A 866 -35.89 -0.38 26.38
C HIS A 866 -34.59 -0.91 26.98
N ILE A 867 -33.63 -0.02 27.20
CA ILE A 867 -32.40 -0.35 27.92
C ILE A 867 -32.64 -0.09 29.40
N PHE A 868 -32.34 -1.05 30.26
CA PHE A 868 -32.63 -0.96 31.69
C PHE A 868 -31.36 -0.89 32.53
N HIS A 869 -31.51 -0.34 33.73
CA HIS A 869 -30.60 -0.57 34.83
C HIS A 869 -31.44 -0.96 36.03
N VAL A 870 -31.40 -2.25 36.35
CA VAL A 870 -32.19 -2.87 37.40
C VAL A 870 -31.36 -3.88 38.16
N ALA A 871 -31.57 -3.94 39.48
CA ALA A 871 -31.02 -4.98 40.33
C ALA A 871 -31.88 -6.25 40.22
N ASP A 872 -31.23 -7.40 39.99
CA ASP A 872 -31.84 -8.72 39.89
C ASP A 872 -33.05 -8.77 38.91
N PRO A 873 -32.81 -8.63 37.59
CA PRO A 873 -33.87 -8.48 36.59
C PRO A 873 -34.87 -9.66 36.54
N ARG A 874 -34.52 -10.82 37.08
CA ARG A 874 -35.38 -12.02 37.17
C ARG A 874 -35.83 -12.33 38.60
N GLY A 875 -35.48 -11.49 39.56
CA GLY A 875 -35.81 -11.64 40.97
C GLY A 875 -37.29 -11.40 41.25
N THR A 876 -37.74 -11.81 42.44
CA THR A 876 -39.13 -11.56 42.88
C THR A 876 -39.38 -10.09 43.24
N THR A 877 -38.33 -9.29 43.42
CA THR A 877 -38.38 -7.84 43.65
C THR A 877 -37.36 -7.16 42.76
N VAL A 878 -37.84 -6.40 41.77
CA VAL A 878 -37.01 -5.62 40.85
C VAL A 878 -36.89 -4.20 41.40
N VAL A 879 -35.68 -3.64 41.40
CA VAL A 879 -35.44 -2.22 41.74
C VAL A 879 -34.63 -1.56 40.64
N GLY A 880 -35.07 -0.40 40.18
CA GLY A 880 -34.40 0.36 39.11
C GLY A 880 -35.39 0.95 38.10
N ALA A 881 -34.94 1.20 36.88
CA ALA A 881 -35.75 1.84 35.85
C ALA A 881 -35.28 1.52 34.42
N SER A 882 -36.19 1.72 33.46
CA SER A 882 -35.86 1.86 32.04
C SER A 882 -35.12 3.16 31.77
N GLY A 883 -34.36 3.20 30.68
CA GLY A 883 -33.70 4.35 30.11
C GLY A 883 -34.23 4.65 28.70
N VAL A 884 -33.32 4.83 27.74
CA VAL A 884 -33.69 5.05 26.33
C VAL A 884 -34.17 3.77 25.65
N THR A 885 -34.85 3.91 24.52
CA THR A 885 -35.25 2.78 23.67
C THR A 885 -34.07 2.24 22.87
N LEU A 886 -34.12 0.95 22.50
CA LEU A 886 -33.16 0.35 21.58
C LEU A 886 -33.22 1.02 20.20
N SER A 887 -34.39 1.48 19.76
CA SER A 887 -34.52 2.38 18.59
C SER A 887 -33.59 3.59 18.68
N SER A 888 -33.61 4.31 19.81
CA SER A 888 -32.72 5.46 20.00
C SER A 888 -31.25 5.09 20.01
N VAL A 889 -30.88 3.89 20.49
CA VAL A 889 -29.51 3.38 20.43
C VAL A 889 -29.10 3.14 18.97
N VAL A 890 -29.93 2.45 18.20
CA VAL A 890 -29.70 2.17 16.77
C VAL A 890 -29.56 3.47 15.97
N ASP A 891 -30.47 4.42 16.19
CA ASP A 891 -30.47 5.72 15.51
C ASP A 891 -29.20 6.51 15.83
N GLY A 892 -28.79 6.54 17.11
CA GLY A 892 -27.57 7.23 17.54
C GLY A 892 -26.29 6.62 16.95
N ILE A 893 -26.21 5.29 16.87
CA ILE A 893 -25.07 4.60 16.23
C ILE A 893 -25.04 4.90 14.73
N ASN A 894 -26.18 4.81 14.06
CA ASN A 894 -26.28 5.08 12.63
C ASN A 894 -25.91 6.54 12.30
N ALA A 895 -26.41 7.51 13.08
CA ALA A 895 -26.11 8.93 12.90
C ALA A 895 -24.61 9.24 13.10
N PHE A 896 -24.00 8.65 14.13
CA PHE A 896 -22.57 8.77 14.35
C PHE A 896 -21.77 8.17 13.19
N TYR A 897 -22.11 6.98 12.71
CA TYR A 897 -21.39 6.33 11.61
C TYR A 897 -21.55 7.06 10.27
N ASP A 898 -22.74 7.62 10.01
CA ASP A 898 -23.01 8.38 8.78
C ASP A 898 -22.12 9.65 8.72
N SER A 899 -21.72 10.20 9.86
CA SER A 899 -20.82 11.37 9.97
C SER A 899 -19.35 11.01 10.20
N THR A 900 -19.09 9.88 10.85
CA THR A 900 -17.76 9.47 11.36
C THR A 900 -17.44 8.02 10.98
N PRO A 901 -17.20 7.72 9.68
CA PRO A 901 -16.82 6.37 9.25
C PRO A 901 -15.37 6.05 9.64
N GLY A 902 -15.05 4.76 9.64
CA GLY A 902 -13.71 4.21 9.90
C GLY A 902 -13.49 3.75 11.34
N GLU A 903 -14.52 3.76 12.17
CA GLU A 903 -14.48 3.39 13.58
C GLU A 903 -14.83 1.91 13.79
N VAL A 904 -14.61 1.39 15.01
CA VAL A 904 -15.08 0.05 15.40
C VAL A 904 -15.80 0.19 16.73
N ILE A 905 -17.06 -0.25 16.78
CA ILE A 905 -17.92 -0.13 17.96
C ILE A 905 -18.28 -1.52 18.47
N PHE A 906 -18.13 -1.75 19.77
CA PHE A 906 -18.52 -2.98 20.45
C PHE A 906 -19.78 -2.73 21.28
N LEU A 907 -20.86 -3.46 20.97
CA LEU A 907 -22.06 -3.51 21.79
C LEU A 907 -22.05 -4.82 22.56
N TRP A 908 -21.95 -4.73 23.90
CA TRP A 908 -22.07 -5.87 24.78
C TRP A 908 -23.45 -5.85 25.40
N MET A 909 -24.28 -6.84 25.07
CA MET A 909 -25.67 -6.90 25.49
C MET A 909 -25.89 -8.07 26.45
N ARG A 910 -26.46 -7.80 27.63
CA ARG A 910 -26.75 -8.78 28.68
C ARG A 910 -28.16 -8.57 29.25
N ASP A 911 -28.61 -9.46 30.13
CA ASP A 911 -29.86 -9.30 30.89
C ASP A 911 -31.13 -9.13 30.01
N MET A 912 -31.21 -9.94 28.95
CA MET A 912 -32.31 -9.96 27.98
C MET A 912 -33.58 -10.54 28.60
N VAL A 913 -34.45 -9.69 29.17
CA VAL A 913 -35.67 -10.15 29.87
C VAL A 913 -36.94 -9.45 29.39
N ALA A 914 -38.09 -10.11 29.50
CA ALA A 914 -39.40 -9.54 29.21
C ALA A 914 -40.13 -9.19 30.51
N PHE A 915 -40.38 -7.91 30.76
CA PHE A 915 -41.07 -7.44 31.96
C PHE A 915 -42.58 -7.38 31.79
N GLU A 916 -43.29 -8.01 32.72
CA GLU A 916 -44.72 -7.83 32.94
C GLU A 916 -44.99 -6.86 34.12
N PRO A 917 -46.15 -6.18 34.16
CA PRO A 917 -46.46 -5.25 35.24
C PRO A 917 -46.47 -5.94 36.63
N GLY A 918 -45.51 -5.56 37.49
CA GLY A 918 -45.50 -5.93 38.91
C GLY A 918 -44.76 -7.23 39.28
N ALA A 919 -43.98 -7.83 38.37
CA ALA A 919 -43.17 -9.03 38.63
C ALA A 919 -41.74 -8.89 38.06
N GLY A 920 -40.86 -9.83 38.42
CA GLY A 920 -39.57 -10.03 37.76
C GLY A 920 -39.75 -10.41 36.29
N GLY A 921 -38.72 -10.13 35.46
CA GLY A 921 -38.77 -10.40 34.04
C GLY A 921 -38.62 -11.89 33.70
N ASP A 922 -39.39 -12.34 32.71
CA ASP A 922 -39.23 -13.65 32.11
C ASP A 922 -38.06 -13.67 31.12
N ALA A 923 -37.55 -14.87 30.84
CA ALA A 923 -36.51 -15.03 29.83
C ALA A 923 -37.09 -14.78 28.43
N PHE A 924 -36.31 -14.18 27.52
CA PHE A 924 -36.71 -14.04 26.12
C PHE A 924 -37.01 -15.38 25.47
N ASP A 925 -38.23 -15.50 24.96
CA ASP A 925 -38.68 -16.61 24.14
C ASP A 925 -38.20 -16.48 22.68
N LYS A 926 -38.64 -17.42 21.82
CA LYS A 926 -38.27 -17.46 20.41
C LYS A 926 -38.77 -16.25 19.63
N GLU A 927 -39.99 -15.80 19.89
CA GLU A 927 -40.62 -14.66 19.23
C GLU A 927 -39.94 -13.35 19.62
N GLU A 928 -39.57 -13.21 20.89
CA GLU A 928 -38.85 -12.08 21.46
C GLU A 928 -37.44 -11.97 20.91
N MET A 929 -36.70 -13.08 20.86
CA MET A 929 -35.37 -13.10 20.24
C MET A 929 -35.42 -12.77 18.76
N ALA A 930 -36.43 -13.26 18.01
CA ALA A 930 -36.59 -12.93 16.60
C ALA A 930 -36.88 -11.43 16.39
N ALA A 931 -37.73 -10.83 17.23
CA ALA A 931 -38.02 -9.39 17.20
C ALA A 931 -36.78 -8.55 17.56
N PHE A 932 -36.02 -8.99 18.57
CA PHE A 932 -34.78 -8.36 18.99
C PHE A 932 -33.71 -8.40 17.87
N PHE A 933 -33.49 -9.56 17.23
CA PHE A 933 -32.56 -9.67 16.10
C PHE A 933 -32.98 -8.79 14.93
N LYS A 934 -34.28 -8.74 14.63
CA LYS A 934 -34.80 -7.83 13.60
C LYS A 934 -34.43 -6.38 13.91
N LYS A 935 -34.54 -5.97 15.17
CA LYS A 935 -34.19 -4.61 15.60
C LYS A 935 -32.69 -4.33 15.48
N LEU A 936 -31.84 -5.27 15.92
CA LEU A 936 -30.37 -5.16 15.77
C LEU A 936 -29.94 -5.06 14.30
N LYS A 937 -30.67 -5.71 13.39
CA LYS A 937 -30.44 -5.64 11.94
C LYS A 937 -30.76 -4.28 11.31
N GLU A 938 -31.25 -3.31 12.08
CA GLU A 938 -31.39 -1.91 11.62
C GLU A 938 -30.09 -1.09 11.77
N ILE A 939 -29.08 -1.61 12.49
CA ILE A 939 -27.74 -0.98 12.56
C ILE A 939 -27.04 -1.15 11.21
N LYS A 940 -26.86 -0.10 10.41
CA LYS A 940 -26.44 -0.22 9.00
C LYS A 940 -25.09 -0.90 8.80
N TYR A 941 -24.12 -0.61 9.68
CA TYR A 941 -22.71 -0.96 9.51
C TYR A 941 -22.28 -2.10 10.44
N ARG A 942 -23.01 -3.21 10.50
CA ARG A 942 -22.62 -4.39 11.31
C ARG A 942 -21.32 -5.01 10.79
N CYS A 943 -20.65 -5.82 11.61
CA CYS A 943 -19.58 -6.70 11.16
C CYS A 943 -20.23 -8.03 10.69
N PRO A 944 -20.40 -8.33 9.39
CA PRO A 944 -21.00 -9.60 8.97
C PRO A 944 -19.96 -10.72 8.83
N ASP A 945 -20.43 -11.97 8.78
CA ASP A 945 -19.69 -13.15 8.30
C ASP A 945 -18.36 -13.49 9.00
N LEU A 946 -18.12 -12.97 10.21
CA LEU A 946 -16.98 -13.37 11.04
C LEU A 946 -17.17 -14.77 11.63
N THR A 947 -16.24 -15.68 11.32
CA THR A 947 -16.26 -17.06 11.81
C THR A 947 -15.77 -17.19 13.26
N ALA A 948 -16.24 -18.23 13.96
CA ALA A 948 -15.76 -18.57 15.31
C ALA A 948 -14.35 -19.21 15.33
N ALA A 949 -13.74 -19.49 14.17
CA ALA A 949 -12.41 -20.11 14.08
C ALA A 949 -11.32 -19.25 14.73
N THR A 950 -11.46 -17.92 14.65
CA THR A 950 -10.64 -16.95 15.38
C THR A 950 -11.55 -16.02 16.16
N LYS A 951 -11.42 -16.04 17.50
CA LYS A 951 -12.19 -15.16 18.37
C LYS A 951 -11.82 -13.69 18.20
N PHE A 952 -12.78 -12.79 18.36
CA PHE A 952 -12.69 -11.37 18.01
C PHE A 952 -11.51 -10.67 18.69
N GLN A 953 -11.28 -10.97 19.96
CA GLN A 953 -10.19 -10.37 20.73
C GLN A 953 -8.79 -10.66 20.15
N ASN A 954 -8.64 -11.73 19.37
CA ASN A 954 -7.39 -12.16 18.75
C ASN A 954 -7.27 -11.74 17.27
N ARG A 955 -8.35 -11.21 16.68
CA ARG A 955 -8.35 -10.65 15.32
C ARG A 955 -7.69 -9.28 15.29
N LEU A 956 -7.17 -8.89 14.13
CA LEU A 956 -6.54 -7.59 13.94
C LEU A 956 -7.61 -6.49 13.87
N MET A 957 -7.37 -5.36 14.53
CA MET A 957 -8.29 -4.22 14.50
C MET A 957 -8.55 -3.73 13.06
N GLY A 958 -7.53 -3.79 12.20
CA GLY A 958 -7.63 -3.42 10.80
C GLY A 958 -8.67 -4.23 10.02
N GLU A 959 -8.91 -5.49 10.40
CA GLU A 959 -9.94 -6.33 9.80
C GLU A 959 -11.32 -5.67 9.95
N PHE A 960 -11.70 -5.31 11.18
CA PHE A 960 -12.95 -4.61 11.49
C PHE A 960 -13.01 -3.22 10.83
N MET A 961 -11.90 -2.46 10.86
CA MET A 961 -11.83 -1.14 10.23
C MET A 961 -11.98 -1.19 8.71
N SER A 962 -11.63 -2.31 8.06
CA SER A 962 -11.72 -2.49 6.61
C SER A 962 -13.10 -2.89 6.11
N MET A 963 -13.99 -3.31 7.01
CA MET A 963 -15.36 -3.73 6.66
C MET A 963 -16.21 -2.57 6.14
N ASN A 964 -17.32 -2.92 5.49
CA ASN A 964 -18.28 -1.95 4.93
C ASN A 964 -17.60 -0.92 4.01
N ASP A 965 -16.77 -1.40 3.09
CA ASP A 965 -15.96 -0.57 2.17
C ASP A 965 -14.98 0.38 2.87
N GLY A 966 -14.32 -0.12 3.92
CA GLY A 966 -13.36 0.66 4.71
C GLY A 966 -14.01 1.67 5.67
N LYS A 967 -15.33 1.58 5.87
CA LYS A 967 -16.07 2.43 6.81
C LYS A 967 -16.05 1.89 8.23
N GLY A 968 -15.45 0.72 8.49
CA GLY A 968 -15.46 0.12 9.83
C GLY A 968 -16.74 -0.68 10.10
N CYS A 969 -16.93 -1.15 11.32
CA CYS A 969 -18.12 -1.92 11.67
C CYS A 969 -18.53 -1.91 13.16
N VAL A 970 -19.77 -2.32 13.42
CA VAL A 970 -20.38 -2.51 14.74
C VAL A 970 -20.42 -4.00 15.07
N ALA A 971 -19.64 -4.42 16.06
CA ALA A 971 -19.63 -5.77 16.59
C ALA A 971 -20.68 -5.89 17.70
N ILE A 972 -21.69 -6.73 17.48
CA ILE A 972 -22.79 -6.96 18.43
C ILE A 972 -22.57 -8.31 19.11
N ILE A 973 -22.35 -8.28 20.42
CA ILE A 973 -22.05 -9.48 21.23
C ILE A 973 -23.14 -9.66 22.29
N LEU A 974 -23.76 -10.84 22.27
CA LEU A 974 -24.83 -11.22 23.19
C LEU A 974 -24.29 -12.14 24.30
N ASP A 975 -24.56 -11.74 25.53
CA ASP A 975 -24.29 -12.49 26.77
C ASP A 975 -25.59 -13.10 27.29
N GLN A 976 -25.62 -14.42 27.44
CA GLN A 976 -26.82 -15.26 27.32
C GLN A 976 -27.75 -15.24 28.53
N PHE A 977 -27.51 -14.37 29.51
CA PHE A 977 -28.38 -14.26 30.67
C PHE A 977 -29.76 -13.75 30.25
N GLY A 978 -30.80 -14.53 30.57
CA GLY A 978 -32.18 -14.18 30.26
C GLY A 978 -32.74 -14.77 28.95
N VAL A 979 -32.06 -15.67 28.25
CA VAL A 979 -32.65 -16.32 27.05
C VAL A 979 -33.08 -17.75 27.35
N GLU A 980 -34.25 -18.18 26.87
CA GLU A 980 -34.73 -19.56 27.04
C GLU A 980 -33.81 -20.62 26.39
N ASP A 981 -33.79 -21.82 26.96
CA ASP A 981 -33.02 -22.93 26.43
C ASP A 981 -33.55 -23.39 25.05
N GLY A 982 -32.65 -23.59 24.10
CA GLY A 982 -33.00 -24.01 22.73
C GLY A 982 -33.42 -22.88 21.78
N VAL A 983 -33.47 -21.62 22.24
CA VAL A 983 -33.66 -20.45 21.39
C VAL A 983 -32.32 -20.03 20.75
N PRO A 984 -32.27 -19.67 19.44
CA PRO A 984 -31.05 -19.19 18.80
C PRO A 984 -30.45 -17.97 19.51
N LYS A 985 -29.13 -17.98 19.72
CA LYS A 985 -28.41 -16.96 20.51
C LYS A 985 -27.41 -16.13 19.69
N ASP A 986 -27.29 -16.41 18.40
CA ASP A 986 -26.48 -15.67 17.44
C ASP A 986 -27.07 -15.72 16.02
N ASP A 987 -26.55 -14.84 15.17
CA ASP A 987 -26.77 -14.83 13.72
C ASP A 987 -25.52 -14.23 13.05
N PRO A 988 -24.41 -15.00 12.95
CA PRO A 988 -23.14 -14.51 12.44
C PRO A 988 -23.22 -13.94 11.02
N ALA A 989 -24.08 -14.52 10.17
CA ALA A 989 -24.32 -14.05 8.80
C ALA A 989 -24.92 -12.64 8.77
N SER A 990 -25.72 -12.30 9.78
CA SER A 990 -26.26 -10.95 9.94
C SER A 990 -25.40 -10.04 10.82
N GLY A 991 -24.29 -10.53 11.37
CA GLY A 991 -23.38 -9.77 12.23
C GLY A 991 -23.78 -9.67 13.71
N ILE A 992 -24.45 -10.70 14.23
CA ILE A 992 -24.84 -10.82 15.64
C ILE A 992 -24.14 -12.05 16.23
N TYR A 993 -23.39 -11.86 17.31
CA TYR A 993 -22.43 -12.85 17.79
C TYR A 993 -22.67 -13.26 19.25
N LEU A 994 -22.26 -14.49 19.57
CA LEU A 994 -22.38 -15.07 20.90
C LEU A 994 -21.09 -14.89 21.73
N ALA A 995 -21.22 -14.36 22.95
CA ALA A 995 -20.14 -14.34 23.94
C ALA A 995 -19.66 -15.77 24.27
N GLY A 996 -18.36 -15.94 24.53
CA GLY A 996 -17.72 -17.24 24.79
C GLY A 996 -17.42 -18.06 23.53
N THR A 997 -18.31 -18.02 22.53
CA THR A 997 -18.06 -18.65 21.22
C THR A 997 -17.21 -17.75 20.33
N HIS A 998 -17.63 -16.49 20.13
CA HIS A 998 -17.00 -15.57 19.19
C HIS A 998 -16.06 -14.56 19.85
N MET A 999 -16.29 -14.22 21.12
CA MET A 999 -15.47 -13.29 21.86
C MET A 999 -15.43 -13.67 23.34
N ASP A 1000 -14.22 -13.73 23.92
CA ASP A 1000 -14.05 -13.84 25.37
C ASP A 1000 -13.66 -12.48 25.95
N ARG A 1001 -14.07 -12.27 27.19
CA ARG A 1001 -13.81 -11.05 27.95
C ARG A 1001 -13.63 -11.42 29.41
N THR A 1002 -12.77 -10.69 30.10
CA THR A 1002 -12.73 -10.68 31.56
C THR A 1002 -13.03 -9.28 32.06
N ASP A 1003 -13.91 -9.19 33.05
CA ASP A 1003 -14.18 -7.99 33.82
C ASP A 1003 -13.90 -8.26 35.30
N ARG A 1004 -13.68 -7.19 36.07
CA ARG A 1004 -13.30 -7.30 37.49
C ARG A 1004 -14.14 -6.32 38.30
N TRP A 1005 -15.13 -6.83 39.01
CA TRP A 1005 -16.06 -6.06 39.86
C TRP A 1005 -15.58 -6.07 41.30
N GLU A 1006 -15.65 -4.94 42.00
CA GLU A 1006 -15.32 -4.85 43.41
C GLU A 1006 -16.54 -5.32 44.24
N ASP A 1007 -16.38 -6.46 44.93
CA ASP A 1007 -17.48 -7.15 45.64
C ASP A 1007 -17.73 -6.60 47.07
N GLY A 1008 -16.98 -5.58 47.51
CA GLY A 1008 -17.05 -5.01 48.85
C GLY A 1008 -18.15 -3.95 48.99
N LYS A 1009 -19.22 -4.26 49.73
CA LYS A 1009 -20.19 -3.23 50.17
C LYS A 1009 -19.52 -2.28 51.16
N GLY A 1010 -19.20 -1.05 50.74
CA GLY A 1010 -18.65 -0.04 51.65
C GLY A 1010 -18.01 1.20 51.01
N GLY A 1011 -17.90 1.28 49.68
CA GLY A 1011 -17.52 2.52 48.97
C GLY A 1011 -16.19 3.14 49.41
N ASN A 1012 -15.17 2.31 49.66
CA ASN A 1012 -13.81 2.80 49.93
C ASN A 1012 -13.05 3.00 48.61
N VAL A 1013 -12.74 4.26 48.30
CA VAL A 1013 -12.04 4.70 47.08
C VAL A 1013 -10.68 4.01 46.91
N GLN A 1014 -9.93 3.82 48.00
CA GLN A 1014 -8.63 3.14 47.95
C GLN A 1014 -8.76 1.68 47.53
N ASN A 1015 -9.75 0.96 48.09
CA ASN A 1015 -9.98 -0.44 47.76
C ASN A 1015 -10.32 -0.59 46.28
N LEU A 1016 -11.17 0.31 45.74
CA LEU A 1016 -11.51 0.30 44.32
C LEU A 1016 -10.26 0.55 43.45
N LEU A 1017 -9.44 1.56 43.79
CA LEU A 1017 -8.20 1.85 43.07
C LEU A 1017 -7.24 0.65 43.08
N ASP A 1018 -6.91 0.13 44.26
CA ASP A 1018 -5.99 -1.00 44.42
C ASP A 1018 -6.51 -2.25 43.67
N PHE A 1019 -7.83 -2.47 43.70
CA PHE A 1019 -8.46 -3.58 43.03
C PHE A 1019 -8.39 -3.46 41.50
N GLN A 1020 -8.69 -2.28 40.94
CA GLN A 1020 -8.59 -2.06 39.49
C GLN A 1020 -7.12 -2.07 39.02
N VAL A 1021 -6.21 -1.43 39.75
CA VAL A 1021 -4.78 -1.38 39.42
C VAL A 1021 -4.14 -2.77 39.48
N SER A 1022 -4.45 -3.59 40.49
CA SER A 1022 -3.95 -4.97 40.54
C SER A 1022 -4.42 -5.79 39.32
N GLY A 1023 -5.60 -5.48 38.78
CA GLY A 1023 -6.13 -6.09 37.57
C GLY A 1023 -5.30 -5.80 36.33
N PHE A 1024 -4.60 -4.66 36.27
CA PHE A 1024 -3.64 -4.39 35.19
C PHE A 1024 -2.45 -5.35 35.27
N GLY A 1025 -1.92 -5.57 36.48
CA GLY A 1025 -0.80 -6.49 36.71
C GLY A 1025 -1.14 -7.95 36.41
N ASP A 1026 -2.39 -8.35 36.61
CA ASP A 1026 -2.89 -9.70 36.29
C ASP A 1026 -2.92 -9.98 34.77
N LYS A 1027 -2.90 -8.92 33.94
CA LYS A 1027 -2.94 -8.99 32.47
C LYS A 1027 -1.57 -8.65 31.89
N ASP A 1028 -0.79 -9.67 31.61
CA ASP A 1028 0.55 -9.52 31.03
C ASP A 1028 0.45 -9.26 29.50
N ARG A 1029 0.83 -8.05 29.07
CA ARG A 1029 1.01 -7.70 27.64
C ARG A 1029 2.46 -7.90 27.17
N ALA A 1030 3.34 -8.49 27.99
CA ALA A 1030 4.70 -8.82 27.62
C ALA A 1030 4.77 -10.18 26.89
N ARG A 1031 5.70 -10.30 25.94
CA ARG A 1031 6.03 -11.59 25.34
C ARG A 1031 6.86 -12.40 26.32
N SER A 1032 6.21 -13.21 27.15
CA SER A 1032 6.80 -14.43 27.71
C SER A 1032 6.15 -15.64 27.04
N ASP A 1033 6.95 -16.67 26.80
CA ASP A 1033 6.58 -17.85 26.04
C ASP A 1033 5.42 -18.57 26.75
N GLY A 1034 4.19 -18.26 26.34
CA GLY A 1034 2.97 -18.66 27.05
C GLY A 1034 2.41 -17.62 28.02
N ALA A 1035 2.33 -16.34 27.62
CA ALA A 1035 1.66 -15.27 28.36
C ALA A 1035 0.30 -15.75 28.92
N LYS A 1036 0.31 -16.15 30.19
CA LYS A 1036 -0.92 -16.46 30.92
C LYS A 1036 -1.67 -15.15 31.05
N ASN A 1037 -2.91 -15.10 30.57
CA ASN A 1037 -3.87 -14.00 30.78
C ASN A 1037 -3.78 -12.77 29.84
N ASP A 1038 -3.21 -12.88 28.62
CA ASP A 1038 -3.34 -11.83 27.56
C ASP A 1038 -4.76 -11.81 26.97
N GLU A 1039 -5.70 -11.23 27.72
CA GLU A 1039 -7.14 -11.28 27.49
C GLU A 1039 -7.72 -9.91 27.12
N PHE A 1040 -8.96 -9.89 26.60
CA PHE A 1040 -9.74 -8.67 26.49
C PHE A 1040 -10.25 -8.29 27.88
N PHE A 1041 -9.63 -7.27 28.48
CA PHE A 1041 -9.85 -6.91 29.89
C PHE A 1041 -10.64 -5.61 30.03
N VAL A 1042 -11.74 -5.66 30.78
CA VAL A 1042 -12.59 -4.51 31.08
C VAL A 1042 -12.31 -4.05 32.50
N SER A 1043 -11.67 -2.89 32.60
CA SER A 1043 -11.49 -2.18 33.87
C SER A 1043 -12.69 -1.30 34.16
N GLN A 1044 -13.07 -1.25 35.44
CA GLN A 1044 -14.35 -0.70 35.87
C GLN A 1044 -14.10 0.42 36.86
N TRP A 1045 -14.19 1.65 36.37
CA TRP A 1045 -13.94 2.87 37.14
C TRP A 1045 -15.24 3.40 37.72
N LEU A 1046 -15.92 2.53 38.48
CA LEU A 1046 -17.27 2.68 39.00
C LEU A 1046 -17.29 2.26 40.48
N LEU A 1047 -18.01 2.99 41.34
CA LEU A 1047 -18.17 2.65 42.76
C LEU A 1047 -19.41 1.77 42.94
N ASN A 1048 -19.24 0.61 43.60
CA ASN A 1048 -20.35 -0.25 44.01
C ASN A 1048 -21.03 0.32 45.28
N ALA A 1049 -21.70 1.46 45.13
CA ALA A 1049 -22.39 2.13 46.23
C ALA A 1049 -23.62 1.34 46.68
N ALA A 1050 -23.83 1.19 48.01
CA ALA A 1050 -25.08 0.63 48.49
C ALA A 1050 -26.24 1.55 48.08
N HIS A 1051 -27.45 1.00 47.90
CA HIS A 1051 -28.62 1.77 47.46
C HIS A 1051 -28.87 3.04 48.29
N PHE A 1052 -28.60 3.00 49.61
CA PHE A 1052 -28.75 4.16 50.47
C PHE A 1052 -27.66 5.23 50.24
N ASP A 1053 -26.43 4.80 49.93
CA ASP A 1053 -25.31 5.70 49.60
C ASP A 1053 -25.54 6.35 48.22
N ALA A 1054 -26.04 5.60 47.25
CA ALA A 1054 -26.43 6.14 45.94
C ALA A 1054 -27.55 7.19 46.05
N LEU A 1055 -28.55 6.98 46.92
CA LEU A 1055 -29.58 7.99 47.19
C LEU A 1055 -29.05 9.20 47.96
N THR A 1056 -28.01 9.03 48.78
CA THR A 1056 -27.46 10.10 49.62
C THR A 1056 -26.50 10.99 48.85
N TYR A 1057 -25.65 10.39 48.00
CA TYR A 1057 -24.58 11.10 47.29
C TYR A 1057 -24.85 11.31 45.81
N GLU A 1058 -25.81 10.58 45.22
CA GLU A 1058 -26.10 10.53 43.80
C GLU A 1058 -24.97 9.92 42.95
N LEU A 1059 -25.33 8.99 42.04
CA LEU A 1059 -24.37 8.32 41.14
C LEU A 1059 -23.53 9.31 40.32
N GLU A 1060 -24.12 10.43 39.92
CA GLU A 1060 -23.43 11.46 39.15
C GLU A 1060 -22.27 12.09 39.92
N ASN A 1061 -22.47 12.41 41.21
CA ASN A 1061 -21.40 13.01 42.02
C ASN A 1061 -20.31 11.96 42.29
N LEU A 1062 -20.69 10.71 42.55
CA LEU A 1062 -19.73 9.61 42.72
C LEU A 1062 -18.87 9.43 41.47
N ALA A 1063 -19.48 9.46 40.29
CA ALA A 1063 -18.77 9.33 39.02
C ALA A 1063 -17.83 10.51 38.75
N ASN A 1064 -18.33 11.75 38.86
CA ASN A 1064 -17.58 12.93 38.43
C ASN A 1064 -16.57 13.43 39.44
N TYR A 1065 -16.81 13.24 40.74
CA TYR A 1065 -15.94 13.78 41.79
C TYR A 1065 -14.99 12.73 42.38
N ILE A 1066 -15.27 11.44 42.17
CA ILE A 1066 -14.48 10.35 42.76
C ILE A 1066 -13.89 9.45 41.67
N THR A 1067 -14.73 8.68 40.96
CA THR A 1067 -14.20 7.56 40.15
C THR A 1067 -13.54 8.01 38.85
N THR A 1068 -14.09 9.02 38.19
CA THR A 1068 -13.52 9.57 36.95
C THR A 1068 -12.17 10.24 37.19
N PRO A 1069 -12.00 11.17 38.15
CA PRO A 1069 -10.68 11.72 38.49
C PRO A 1069 -9.67 10.63 38.87
N MET A 1070 -10.09 9.61 39.61
CA MET A 1070 -9.25 8.50 40.09
C MET A 1070 -8.65 7.66 38.96
N LEU A 1071 -9.35 7.47 37.83
CA LEU A 1071 -8.76 6.86 36.63
C LEU A 1071 -7.48 7.58 36.21
N TYR A 1072 -7.47 8.91 36.26
CA TYR A 1072 -6.34 9.70 35.77
C TYR A 1072 -5.18 9.71 36.77
N TYR A 1073 -5.40 10.10 38.03
CA TYR A 1073 -4.29 10.21 38.97
C TYR A 1073 -3.82 8.85 39.51
N GLY A 1074 -4.71 7.87 39.61
CA GLY A 1074 -4.40 6.56 40.19
C GLY A 1074 -4.25 5.48 39.13
N GLY A 1075 -5.16 5.42 38.16
CA GLY A 1075 -5.13 4.42 37.09
C GLY A 1075 -3.96 4.60 36.15
N VAL A 1076 -3.87 5.75 35.47
CA VAL A 1076 -2.82 6.02 34.47
C VAL A 1076 -1.43 6.00 35.12
N ALA A 1077 -1.29 6.48 36.35
CA ALA A 1077 -0.01 6.43 37.09
C ALA A 1077 0.51 5.01 37.35
N ASN A 1078 -0.36 3.99 37.25
CA ASN A 1078 0.00 2.59 37.42
C ASN A 1078 -0.08 1.76 36.12
N MET A 1079 -0.36 2.40 34.98
CA MET A 1079 -0.28 1.74 33.67
C MET A 1079 1.16 1.70 33.18
N SER A 1080 1.48 0.71 32.36
CA SER A 1080 2.77 0.62 31.65
C SER A 1080 2.58 0.02 30.26
N PRO A 1081 3.58 0.09 29.35
CA PRO A 1081 3.49 -0.52 28.02
C PRO A 1081 3.19 -2.02 28.03
N THR A 1082 3.41 -2.71 29.16
CA THR A 1082 3.17 -4.15 29.34
C THR A 1082 1.96 -4.46 30.21
N SER A 1083 1.29 -3.45 30.77
CA SER A 1083 0.20 -3.64 31.74
C SER A 1083 -0.82 -2.52 31.60
N PHE A 1084 -1.91 -2.80 30.89
CA PHE A 1084 -3.00 -1.86 30.63
C PHE A 1084 -4.30 -2.63 30.30
N PRO A 1085 -5.48 -2.03 30.58
CA PRO A 1085 -6.77 -2.61 30.24
C PRO A 1085 -7.13 -2.40 28.77
N THR A 1086 -8.05 -3.22 28.25
CA THR A 1086 -8.62 -3.01 26.92
C THR A 1086 -9.75 -1.99 26.96
N VAL A 1087 -10.62 -2.04 27.97
CA VAL A 1087 -11.75 -1.11 28.13
C VAL A 1087 -11.63 -0.33 29.43
N LEU A 1088 -11.84 0.99 29.34
CA LEU A 1088 -12.00 1.91 30.46
C LEU A 1088 -13.50 2.17 30.64
N LEU A 1089 -14.19 1.34 31.43
CA LEU A 1089 -15.65 1.41 31.60
C LEU A 1089 -16.02 2.45 32.67
N MET A 1090 -16.89 3.41 32.32
CA MET A 1090 -17.17 4.59 33.14
C MET A 1090 -18.66 5.00 33.09
N ASP A 1091 -19.07 5.70 34.15
CA ASP A 1091 -20.34 6.43 34.25
C ASP A 1091 -20.12 7.92 33.92
N TYR A 1092 -21.17 8.59 33.45
CA TYR A 1092 -21.23 10.03 33.17
C TYR A 1092 -20.11 10.56 32.25
N ILE A 1093 -19.84 9.84 31.16
CA ILE A 1093 -18.82 10.25 30.18
C ILE A 1093 -19.10 11.68 29.69
N GLY A 1094 -18.08 12.53 29.78
CA GLY A 1094 -18.11 13.92 29.28
C GLY A 1094 -18.62 14.96 30.27
N ILE A 1095 -18.85 14.60 31.54
CA ILE A 1095 -19.24 15.52 32.61
C ILE A 1095 -18.05 15.80 33.53
N ARG A 1096 -17.92 17.06 33.99
CA ARG A 1096 -16.89 17.48 34.97
C ARG A 1096 -17.51 18.09 36.20
N VAL A 1097 -18.50 18.93 35.99
CA VAL A 1097 -19.33 19.53 37.04
C VAL A 1097 -20.70 18.87 36.98
N THR A 1098 -21.13 18.29 38.10
CA THR A 1098 -22.46 17.65 38.21
C THR A 1098 -23.54 18.63 37.75
N TYR A 1099 -24.50 18.10 36.98
CA TYR A 1099 -25.61 18.79 36.32
C TYR A 1099 -25.24 19.77 35.20
N ASP A 1100 -23.96 20.01 34.92
CA ASP A 1100 -23.58 20.77 33.72
C ASP A 1100 -23.71 19.86 32.49
N ARG A 1101 -24.77 20.09 31.72
CA ARG A 1101 -25.06 19.40 30.46
C ARG A 1101 -24.77 20.26 29.23
N ASN A 1102 -24.15 21.42 29.40
CA ASN A 1102 -23.80 22.27 28.28
C ASN A 1102 -22.72 21.58 27.43
N TRP A 1103 -23.03 21.38 26.15
CA TRP A 1103 -22.11 20.70 25.23
C TRP A 1103 -20.79 21.46 25.05
N ASP A 1104 -20.83 22.79 25.11
CA ASP A 1104 -19.61 23.61 25.03
C ASP A 1104 -18.68 23.40 26.24
N ASN A 1105 -19.23 22.90 27.36
CA ASN A 1105 -18.50 22.53 28.56
C ASN A 1105 -18.18 21.04 28.68
N ALA A 1106 -18.56 20.23 27.69
CA ALA A 1106 -18.31 18.79 27.73
C ALA A 1106 -16.80 18.47 27.81
N ALA A 1107 -16.51 17.35 28.45
CA ALA A 1107 -15.18 16.94 28.89
C ALA A 1107 -14.46 16.10 27.80
N PRO A 1108 -13.41 16.61 27.11
CA PRO A 1108 -12.68 15.86 26.08
C PRO A 1108 -11.59 14.91 26.64
N GLU A 1109 -11.40 14.86 27.97
CA GLU A 1109 -10.30 14.19 28.65
C GLU A 1109 -10.24 12.70 28.32
N LEU A 1110 -11.38 12.01 28.31
CA LEU A 1110 -11.44 10.56 28.07
C LEU A 1110 -11.09 10.18 26.63
N ARG A 1111 -11.56 10.94 25.63
CA ARG A 1111 -11.21 10.75 24.22
C ARG A 1111 -9.73 11.00 23.97
N THR A 1112 -9.20 12.06 24.58
CA THR A 1112 -7.78 12.43 24.49
C THR A 1112 -6.91 11.37 25.17
N LEU A 1113 -7.37 10.82 26.29
CA LEU A 1113 -6.70 9.71 26.99
C LEU A 1113 -6.62 8.46 26.11
N ALA A 1114 -7.72 8.01 25.50
CA ALA A 1114 -7.70 6.84 24.62
C ALA A 1114 -6.78 7.02 23.41
N LEU A 1115 -6.81 8.22 22.81
CA LEU A 1115 -5.90 8.58 21.73
C LEU A 1115 -4.43 8.46 22.17
N GLY A 1116 -4.10 9.05 23.32
CA GLY A 1116 -2.74 9.04 23.86
C GLY A 1116 -2.26 7.66 24.31
N LEU A 1117 -3.12 6.88 24.98
CA LEU A 1117 -2.77 5.53 25.41
C LEU A 1117 -2.50 4.62 24.20
N ASN A 1118 -3.19 4.80 23.07
CA ASN A 1118 -2.90 4.04 21.86
C ASN A 1118 -1.69 4.57 21.08
N LEU A 1119 -1.53 5.89 20.94
CA LEU A 1119 -0.40 6.49 20.20
C LEU A 1119 0.93 6.35 20.93
N TYR A 1120 0.91 6.44 22.25
CA TYR A 1120 2.08 6.40 23.13
C TYR A 1120 2.19 5.07 23.87
N MET A 1121 1.38 4.84 24.91
CA MET A 1121 1.57 3.75 25.88
C MET A 1121 1.64 2.36 25.24
N ALA A 1122 0.66 2.00 24.41
CA ALA A 1122 0.62 0.71 23.73
C ALA A 1122 1.63 0.61 22.58
N SER A 1123 2.09 1.73 22.02
CA SER A 1123 3.08 1.78 20.94
C SER A 1123 4.51 1.50 21.41
N GLU A 1124 4.80 1.75 22.68
CA GLU A 1124 6.08 1.47 23.36
C GLU A 1124 6.39 -0.04 23.47
N ASN A 1125 5.41 -0.90 23.15
CA ASN A 1125 5.54 -2.35 23.26
C ASN A 1125 5.59 -3.01 21.87
N CYS A 1126 6.77 -3.46 21.43
CA CYS A 1126 6.95 -4.15 20.13
C CYS A 1126 6.22 -5.51 20.02
N TYR A 1127 5.73 -6.09 21.12
CA TYR A 1127 4.83 -7.24 21.04
C TYR A 1127 3.45 -6.82 20.53
N VAL A 1128 2.91 -5.72 21.07
CA VAL A 1128 1.62 -5.13 20.70
C VAL A 1128 1.68 -4.39 19.37
N ASN A 1129 2.68 -3.54 19.19
CA ASN A 1129 2.82 -2.64 18.05
C ASN A 1129 4.04 -3.04 17.21
N LYS A 1130 3.80 -3.69 16.08
CA LYS A 1130 4.89 -4.20 15.20
C LYS A 1130 5.59 -3.12 14.38
N ARG A 1131 4.99 -1.94 14.28
CA ARG A 1131 5.53 -0.80 13.54
C ARG A 1131 6.38 0.10 14.44
N ARG A 1132 7.25 0.90 13.82
CA ARG A 1132 8.01 1.95 14.49
C ARG A 1132 7.07 2.89 15.26
N HIS A 1133 7.52 3.40 16.40
CA HIS A 1133 6.69 4.19 17.31
C HIS A 1133 6.07 5.42 16.60
N PRO A 1134 4.73 5.58 16.58
CA PRO A 1134 4.04 6.57 15.75
C PRO A 1134 4.51 8.01 15.98
N LEU A 1135 4.82 8.36 17.24
CA LEU A 1135 5.23 9.72 17.60
C LEU A 1135 6.64 10.12 17.11
N PHE A 1136 7.43 9.21 16.55
CA PHE A 1136 8.72 9.55 15.92
C PHE A 1136 8.63 9.72 14.41
N LYS A 1137 7.47 9.42 13.82
CA LYS A 1137 7.21 9.60 12.39
C LYS A 1137 6.62 10.98 12.15
N LYS A 1138 6.98 11.58 11.02
CA LYS A 1138 6.27 12.77 10.54
C LYS A 1138 4.86 12.35 10.13
N SER A 1139 3.83 12.98 10.67
CA SER A 1139 2.46 12.69 10.25
C SER A 1139 2.26 13.14 8.80
N ASN A 1140 1.84 12.21 7.93
CA ASN A 1140 1.43 12.53 6.55
C ASN A 1140 0.02 13.14 6.49
N LYS A 1141 -0.73 13.13 7.59
CA LYS A 1141 -2.06 13.74 7.68
C LYS A 1141 -1.92 15.21 8.07
N ARG A 1142 -2.62 16.09 7.34
CA ARG A 1142 -2.75 17.50 7.68
C ARG A 1142 -3.53 17.60 9.00
N LEU A 1143 -2.84 17.83 10.10
CA LEU A 1143 -3.50 18.11 11.38
C LEU A 1143 -4.36 19.38 11.24
N PRO A 1144 -5.47 19.48 11.99
CA PRO A 1144 -6.19 20.73 12.14
C PRO A 1144 -5.20 21.83 12.53
N SER A 1145 -5.38 23.05 12.01
CA SER A 1145 -4.55 24.16 12.46
C SER A 1145 -4.71 24.30 13.98
N PRO A 1146 -3.61 24.39 14.74
CA PRO A 1146 -3.69 24.45 16.18
C PRO A 1146 -4.56 25.65 16.58
N TRP A 1147 -5.62 25.38 17.34
CA TRP A 1147 -6.53 26.42 17.83
C TRP A 1147 -5.83 27.12 19.00
N ASN A 1148 -5.58 28.42 18.85
CA ASN A 1148 -4.88 29.22 19.84
C ASN A 1148 -5.83 30.23 20.51
N GLY A 1149 -6.96 29.73 21.01
CA GLY A 1149 -8.00 30.52 21.64
C GLY A 1149 -8.06 30.36 23.16
N ILE A 1150 -9.04 31.01 23.77
CA ILE A 1150 -9.33 30.97 25.21
C ILE A 1150 -10.72 30.39 25.44
N ILE A 1151 -10.84 29.36 26.28
CA ILE A 1151 -12.12 28.86 26.82
C ILE A 1151 -12.21 29.26 28.29
N TYR A 1152 -13.27 29.97 28.66
CA TYR A 1152 -13.57 30.32 30.05
C TYR A 1152 -14.34 29.21 30.77
N ALA A 1153 -14.37 29.27 32.11
CA ALA A 1153 -15.06 28.28 32.95
C ALA A 1153 -16.54 28.07 32.58
N ASN A 1154 -17.23 29.12 32.11
CA ASN A 1154 -18.64 29.06 31.71
C ASN A 1154 -18.87 28.54 30.28
N GLY A 1155 -17.82 28.14 29.56
CA GLY A 1155 -17.88 27.61 28.20
C GLY A 1155 -17.79 28.64 27.09
N THR A 1156 -17.80 29.94 27.42
CA THR A 1156 -17.59 30.99 26.42
C THR A 1156 -16.18 30.94 25.86
N LYS A 1157 -16.03 31.30 24.58
CA LYS A 1157 -14.77 31.16 23.84
C LYS A 1157 -14.34 32.47 23.18
N ILE A 1158 -13.04 32.69 23.11
CA ILE A 1158 -12.39 33.67 22.23
C ILE A 1158 -11.47 32.87 21.30
N ASP A 1159 -11.83 32.73 20.03
CA ASP A 1159 -11.07 31.89 19.09
C ASP A 1159 -9.73 32.51 18.66
N ASN A 1160 -9.66 33.84 18.64
CA ASN A 1160 -8.48 34.58 18.16
C ASN A 1160 -8.16 35.74 19.13
N PRO A 1161 -7.65 35.43 20.33
CA PRO A 1161 -7.22 36.46 21.27
C PRO A 1161 -6.07 37.29 20.65
N PRO A 1162 -5.99 38.61 20.92
CA PRO A 1162 -4.84 39.41 20.51
C PRO A 1162 -3.52 38.82 21.02
N ALA A 1163 -2.42 39.04 20.30
CA ALA A 1163 -1.10 38.60 20.75
C ALA A 1163 -0.79 39.18 22.15
N HIS A 1164 -0.37 38.32 23.08
CA HIS A 1164 -0.10 38.65 24.49
C HIS A 1164 -1.32 39.02 25.35
N PHE A 1165 -2.55 38.81 24.84
CA PHE A 1165 -3.76 38.96 25.63
C PHE A 1165 -3.88 37.84 26.66
N ASP A 1166 -3.80 38.20 27.93
CA ASP A 1166 -4.00 37.29 29.06
C ASP A 1166 -5.05 37.92 29.99
N PRO A 1167 -6.30 37.43 29.96
CA PRO A 1167 -7.41 38.03 30.69
C PRO A 1167 -7.31 37.81 32.20
N TRP A 1168 -6.36 37.01 32.69
CA TRP A 1168 -6.16 36.73 34.10
C TRP A 1168 -5.01 37.52 34.71
N ARG A 1169 -4.41 38.47 33.99
CA ARG A 1169 -3.39 39.35 34.55
C ARG A 1169 -3.98 40.32 35.57
N VAL A 1170 -3.21 40.57 36.61
CA VAL A 1170 -3.52 41.65 37.55
C VAL A 1170 -3.17 42.99 36.90
N ASP A 1171 -4.11 43.93 36.87
CA ASP A 1171 -3.91 45.27 36.30
C ASP A 1171 -2.82 46.07 37.04
N VAL A 1172 -2.58 45.72 38.31
CA VAL A 1172 -1.66 46.41 39.21
C VAL A 1172 -0.85 45.37 39.99
N LEU A 1173 0.47 45.39 39.81
CA LEU A 1173 1.42 44.69 40.68
C LEU A 1173 1.51 45.46 42.00
N ARG A 1174 1.20 44.83 43.13
CA ARG A 1174 1.11 45.50 44.44
C ARG A 1174 2.45 45.56 45.16
N ASN A 1175 2.62 46.60 45.99
CA ASN A 1175 3.75 46.69 46.92
C ASN A 1175 3.86 45.39 47.74
N GLY A 1176 5.05 44.78 47.75
CA GLY A 1176 5.30 43.47 48.34
C GLY A 1176 5.44 42.32 47.32
N THR A 1177 5.08 42.51 46.04
CA THR A 1177 5.27 41.48 45.00
C THR A 1177 6.75 41.13 44.87
N VAL A 1178 7.11 39.86 45.06
CA VAL A 1178 8.48 39.36 44.91
C VAL A 1178 8.64 38.73 43.53
N PHE A 1179 9.54 39.28 42.71
CA PHE A 1179 9.87 38.72 41.40
C PHE A 1179 10.83 37.53 41.52
N GLY A 1180 10.87 36.64 40.53
CA GLY A 1180 11.72 35.44 40.54
C GLY A 1180 13.24 35.67 40.70
N ASN A 1181 13.71 36.92 40.60
CA ASN A 1181 15.09 37.29 40.93
C ASN A 1181 15.27 37.76 42.41
N GLY A 1182 14.24 37.61 43.25
CA GLY A 1182 14.21 38.04 44.66
C GLY A 1182 13.90 39.52 44.88
N THR A 1183 13.64 40.30 43.82
CA THR A 1183 13.31 41.73 43.96
C THR A 1183 11.91 41.92 44.50
N VAL A 1184 11.75 42.71 45.55
CA VAL A 1184 10.45 43.07 46.12
C VAL A 1184 10.00 44.42 45.55
N LEU A 1185 8.80 44.46 44.97
CA LEU A 1185 8.19 45.66 44.46
C LEU A 1185 7.82 46.59 45.63
N MET A 1186 8.41 47.78 45.72
CA MET A 1186 8.24 48.67 46.88
C MET A 1186 7.03 49.62 46.80
N ARG A 1187 6.26 49.57 45.71
CA ARG A 1187 5.08 50.39 45.46
C ARG A 1187 4.17 49.71 44.45
N ASN A 1188 2.87 50.00 44.49
CA ASN A 1188 1.97 49.53 43.45
C ASN A 1188 2.40 50.11 42.08
N ILE A 1189 2.50 49.28 41.05
CA ILE A 1189 2.71 49.71 39.66
C ILE A 1189 1.66 49.09 38.77
N THR A 1190 1.17 49.83 37.77
CA THR A 1190 0.37 49.25 36.68
C THR A 1190 1.20 48.16 36.02
N ASN A 1191 0.60 46.99 35.82
CA ASN A 1191 1.28 45.87 35.18
C ASN A 1191 1.66 46.27 33.75
N PRO A 1192 2.95 46.33 33.40
CA PRO A 1192 3.39 46.91 32.12
C PRO A 1192 3.21 45.98 30.92
N PHE A 1193 2.64 44.78 31.13
CA PHE A 1193 2.50 43.74 30.11
C PHE A 1193 1.05 43.30 29.93
#